data_AF-T0QBI5-F1
#
_entry.id   AF-T0QBI5-F1
#
_cell.length_a   1.000
_cell.length_b   1.000
_cell.length_c   1.000
_cell.angle_alpha   90.00
_cell.angle_beta   90.00
_cell.angle_gamma   90.00
#
_symmetry.space_group_name_H-M   'P 1'
#
loop_
_entity.id
_entity.type
_entity.pdbx_description
1 polymer ?
#
loop_
_entity_poly.entity_id
_entity_poly.type
_entity_poly.pdbx_seq_one_letter_code
_entity_poly.pdbx_strand_id
1 'polypeptide(L)'
;MKVFPYGPTLSLVLPLLLLKAQRTEAQEAGGVVGGTAPDGGVVALECPDGEILGNVLFASYGLPTGNFPKFARGACNADLSNAVVEAQCIGAQSCELTADASVFGDPCVDQAKHLSVAVQCVNENVIGGSAAEDSLLRLRCPVDRVIGDVTFASFGTPQGHFLNYTVGSCDQPTSAATVSDLCAGQEACDIMASTTVFGDPCPGEAKYLGLQVNCVDPDAAQGTAQDGSSLNLACPWGASMASVDFASYGTPKNYVEGTCSAATSSGVVAAACVGRPVCNVAVGPSVFGDPCPGTIKTLSARAMCTPNLTPGFVQSMGPQGGSTVVTCSRGEIISDIPFASYGTPSGLAAPSKCHAASSASVVKAKCIGKRSCTVDATNGLFGDPCPGTTKSLFITAQCSSANLVGGSVPDGSTLTIACPLTQRLVSIPYASYGTPTGAYPNFVTTWCNATEAASRVTTACVGRNACSVNADSNDFGDPCPGVTKQLSVVAKCVDNNLIGGSVADGGSAVIQCPAGQYIGSMPFAAYGTPYGTFPDYSVHAACNADGAAAKIATQCVGQNSCTVAVSTHTFGDPCEGQAKVLDWTAKCAPSNVIGTIVNDGSSATLQCPLGYYMSTINFASYGTPGGYFPDYSIDSTCHAPSSTSIATSACVGKSTCTLLAGPGSFSDPCPGVAKSLALSADCISNLVIGGTAAQNTVMNLACPKGATVRSIDFASYGTPTGKLGAFALSACNDPNSVRIVQQACLGKTGCSISASNSVFVNNCRRSQMYLAVQATCATPTPAPTALRTPTPS
;
A
#
# COMPACT_ATOMS: atom_id res chain seq x y z
N MET A 1 55.13 -52.47 -23.30
CA MET A 1 54.75 -53.23 -24.51
C MET A 1 53.56 -52.52 -25.17
N LYS A 2 53.67 -52.29 -26.51
CA LYS A 2 52.63 -51.83 -27.48
C LYS A 2 52.23 -50.33 -27.38
N VAL A 3 52.60 -49.41 -28.29
CA VAL A 3 52.35 -49.20 -29.75
C VAL A 3 50.98 -48.56 -30.08
N PHE A 4 51.04 -47.37 -30.73
CA PHE A 4 50.07 -46.47 -31.45
C PHE A 4 48.80 -47.08 -32.12
N PRO A 5 47.83 -46.34 -32.76
CA PRO A 5 47.56 -44.86 -32.98
C PRO A 5 46.04 -44.41 -32.94
N TYR A 6 45.79 -43.14 -33.35
CA TYR A 6 44.54 -42.45 -33.83
C TYR A 6 43.78 -41.49 -32.88
N GLY A 7 43.68 -40.20 -33.28
CA GLY A 7 42.78 -39.16 -32.72
C GLY A 7 41.41 -39.11 -33.44
N PRO A 8 40.65 -37.98 -33.46
CA PRO A 8 40.78 -36.72 -32.72
C PRO A 8 39.46 -36.28 -32.03
N THR A 9 39.41 -35.02 -31.56
CA THR A 9 38.31 -34.23 -30.96
C THR A 9 38.25 -34.21 -29.44
N LEU A 10 38.84 -33.15 -28.85
CA LEU A 10 38.21 -32.43 -27.74
C LEU A 10 38.77 -31.01 -27.68
N SER A 11 37.85 -30.04 -27.77
CA SER A 11 38.08 -28.63 -27.49
C SER A 11 38.57 -28.50 -26.04
N LEU A 12 39.78 -27.97 -25.85
CA LEU A 12 40.28 -27.61 -24.51
C LEU A 12 40.33 -26.10 -24.39
N VAL A 13 39.39 -25.61 -23.58
CA VAL A 13 39.46 -24.33 -22.88
C VAL A 13 40.73 -24.34 -22.03
N LEU A 14 41.64 -23.39 -22.26
CA LEU A 14 42.69 -23.03 -21.30
C LEU A 14 42.69 -21.50 -21.13
N PRO A 15 42.73 -20.98 -19.89
CA PRO A 15 42.27 -19.63 -19.57
C PRO A 15 43.29 -18.54 -19.90
N LEU A 16 42.75 -17.36 -20.22
CA LEU A 16 43.45 -16.11 -20.46
C LEU A 16 44.31 -15.70 -19.25
N LEU A 17 45.57 -16.11 -19.26
CA LEU A 17 46.63 -15.65 -18.34
C LEU A 17 47.53 -14.57 -18.97
N LEU A 18 47.08 -13.98 -20.10
CA LEU A 18 47.85 -12.99 -20.88
C LEU A 18 47.36 -11.54 -20.78
N LEU A 19 46.29 -11.23 -20.05
CA LEU A 19 45.79 -9.84 -19.93
C LEU A 19 46.43 -8.97 -18.83
N LYS A 20 47.42 -9.47 -18.09
CA LYS A 20 48.09 -8.66 -17.04
C LYS A 20 49.14 -7.67 -17.55
N ALA A 21 49.35 -7.58 -18.86
CA ALA A 21 50.43 -6.76 -19.44
C ALA A 21 50.05 -5.32 -19.84
N GLN A 22 48.80 -4.86 -19.67
CA GLN A 22 48.39 -3.48 -20.00
C GLN A 22 48.00 -2.60 -18.80
N ARG A 23 48.14 -3.10 -17.56
CA ARG A 23 47.79 -2.32 -16.35
C ARG A 23 48.73 -1.14 -16.03
N THR A 24 49.84 -0.97 -16.75
CA THR A 24 50.86 0.04 -16.39
C THR A 24 50.80 1.35 -17.17
N GLU A 25 49.96 1.50 -18.20
CA GLU A 25 49.85 2.76 -18.96
C GLU A 25 48.60 3.60 -18.63
N ALA A 26 47.57 3.01 -18.02
CA ALA A 26 46.35 3.74 -17.63
C ALA A 26 46.54 4.71 -16.45
N GLN A 27 47.66 4.60 -15.71
CA GLN A 27 47.85 5.31 -14.44
C GLN A 27 48.49 6.70 -14.58
N GLU A 28 48.96 7.08 -15.78
CA GLU A 28 49.47 8.44 -16.06
C GLU A 28 48.46 9.37 -16.79
N ALA A 29 47.26 8.89 -17.13
CA ALA A 29 46.31 9.65 -17.97
C ALA A 29 44.93 9.89 -17.35
N GLY A 30 44.81 9.94 -16.01
CA GLY A 30 43.65 10.53 -15.33
C GLY A 30 42.28 9.92 -15.66
N GLY A 31 42.18 8.59 -15.67
CA GLY A 31 40.89 7.90 -15.85
C GLY A 31 40.40 7.85 -17.30
N VAL A 32 41.30 7.77 -18.28
CA VAL A 32 40.93 7.56 -19.70
C VAL A 32 41.18 6.11 -20.08
N VAL A 33 40.21 5.48 -20.74
CA VAL A 33 40.28 4.12 -21.32
C VAL A 33 40.05 4.20 -22.81
N GLY A 34 40.66 3.29 -23.57
CA GLY A 34 40.60 3.37 -25.02
C GLY A 34 41.45 2.30 -25.68
N GLY A 35 41.34 2.24 -26.99
CA GLY A 35 42.04 1.23 -27.78
C GLY A 35 41.86 1.44 -29.27
N THR A 36 42.59 0.63 -30.02
CA THR A 36 42.53 0.59 -31.47
C THR A 36 42.26 -0.82 -31.94
N ALA A 37 41.29 -1.00 -32.84
CA ALA A 37 41.01 -2.29 -33.47
C ALA A 37 41.02 -2.17 -35.01
N PRO A 38 41.61 -3.15 -35.73
CA PRO A 38 41.53 -3.20 -37.19
C PRO A 38 40.10 -3.45 -37.66
N ASP A 39 39.84 -3.22 -38.94
CA ASP A 39 38.55 -3.55 -39.57
C ASP A 39 38.13 -5.02 -39.31
N GLY A 40 36.90 -5.22 -38.84
CA GLY A 40 36.35 -6.49 -38.35
C GLY A 40 36.77 -6.90 -36.92
N GLY A 41 37.62 -6.11 -36.24
CA GLY A 41 38.05 -6.32 -34.86
C GLY A 41 37.12 -5.69 -33.82
N VAL A 42 37.40 -5.91 -32.52
CA VAL A 42 36.60 -5.36 -31.41
C VAL A 42 37.47 -4.50 -30.49
N VAL A 43 36.98 -3.32 -30.12
CA VAL A 43 37.52 -2.49 -29.03
C VAL A 43 36.69 -2.75 -27.79
N ALA A 44 37.29 -3.33 -26.75
CA ALA A 44 36.68 -3.47 -25.43
C ALA A 44 37.13 -2.31 -24.53
N LEU A 45 36.16 -1.64 -23.91
CA LEU A 45 36.35 -0.54 -22.98
C LEU A 45 35.80 -0.95 -21.62
N GLU A 46 36.59 -0.80 -20.55
CA GLU A 46 36.18 -1.15 -19.20
C GLU A 46 36.74 -0.13 -18.21
N CYS A 47 35.88 0.49 -17.42
CA CYS A 47 36.25 1.40 -16.35
C CYS A 47 36.42 0.68 -15.01
N PRO A 48 37.25 1.22 -14.08
CA PRO A 48 37.36 0.70 -12.72
C PRO A 48 36.01 0.68 -11.97
N ASP A 49 35.88 -0.17 -10.94
CA ASP A 49 34.67 -0.25 -10.11
C ASP A 49 34.30 1.13 -9.51
N GLY A 50 33.05 1.55 -9.72
CA GLY A 50 32.54 2.87 -9.31
C GLY A 50 32.71 3.98 -10.36
N GLU A 51 33.20 3.64 -11.54
CA GLU A 51 33.30 4.54 -12.70
C GLU A 51 32.59 3.94 -13.92
N ILE A 52 32.07 4.81 -14.79
CA ILE A 52 31.41 4.48 -16.05
C ILE A 52 32.08 5.21 -17.21
N LEU A 53 31.93 4.70 -18.42
CA LEU A 53 32.33 5.37 -19.64
C LEU A 53 31.51 6.66 -19.78
N GLY A 54 32.13 7.82 -19.59
CA GLY A 54 31.41 9.08 -19.39
C GLY A 54 31.52 10.11 -20.50
N ASN A 55 32.71 10.28 -21.08
CA ASN A 55 32.92 11.27 -22.14
C ASN A 55 33.80 10.72 -23.26
N VAL A 56 33.37 10.82 -24.51
CA VAL A 56 34.18 10.43 -25.67
C VAL A 56 35.19 11.54 -25.96
N LEU A 57 36.45 11.31 -25.61
CA LEU A 57 37.54 12.25 -25.92
C LEU A 57 37.93 12.18 -27.40
N PHE A 58 37.83 10.99 -28.00
CA PHE A 58 38.13 10.77 -29.40
C PHE A 58 37.48 9.49 -29.92
N ALA A 59 36.86 9.54 -31.10
CA ALA A 59 36.54 8.35 -31.88
C ALA A 59 36.71 8.62 -33.37
N SER A 60 37.38 7.70 -34.07
CA SER A 60 37.56 7.75 -35.52
C SER A 60 37.66 6.34 -36.07
N TYR A 61 36.68 5.92 -36.86
CA TYR A 61 36.79 4.78 -37.76
C TYR A 61 37.30 5.28 -39.13
N GLY A 62 38.45 4.79 -39.57
CA GLY A 62 39.11 5.28 -40.79
C GLY A 62 40.63 5.11 -40.73
N LEU A 63 41.37 6.19 -40.97
CA LEU A 63 42.84 6.24 -40.89
C LEU A 63 43.33 7.28 -39.86
N PRO A 64 42.91 7.20 -38.57
CA PRO A 64 43.45 8.09 -37.56
C PRO A 64 44.96 7.85 -37.34
N THR A 65 45.65 8.88 -36.88
CA THR A 65 47.09 8.82 -36.57
C THR A 65 47.34 9.12 -35.10
N GLY A 66 48.51 8.74 -34.59
CA GLY A 66 48.84 8.89 -33.16
C GLY A 66 48.55 7.61 -32.36
N ASN A 67 48.82 7.68 -31.05
CA ASN A 67 48.71 6.56 -30.13
C ASN A 67 47.84 6.95 -28.93
N PHE A 68 47.20 5.98 -28.30
CA PHE A 68 46.41 6.20 -27.08
C PHE A 68 47.23 6.95 -26.01
N PRO A 69 46.66 7.93 -25.29
CA PRO A 69 45.31 8.51 -25.41
C PRO A 69 45.20 9.67 -26.42
N LYS A 70 46.27 9.99 -27.15
CA LYS A 70 46.37 11.17 -28.03
C LYS A 70 46.32 10.78 -29.51
N PHE A 71 45.10 10.72 -30.03
CA PHE A 71 44.84 10.46 -31.44
C PHE A 71 44.57 11.75 -32.22
N ALA A 72 44.78 11.72 -33.53
CA ALA A 72 44.44 12.77 -34.47
C ALA A 72 43.62 12.19 -35.63
N ARG A 73 42.55 12.90 -36.03
CA ARG A 73 41.75 12.51 -37.19
C ARG A 73 42.62 12.58 -38.45
N GLY A 74 42.62 11.51 -39.24
CA GLY A 74 43.27 11.48 -40.55
C GLY A 74 42.37 11.97 -41.67
N ALA A 75 42.88 11.95 -42.91
CA ALA A 75 42.14 12.35 -44.11
C ALA A 75 40.92 11.44 -44.41
N CYS A 76 40.88 10.25 -43.80
CA CYS A 76 39.74 9.33 -43.83
C CYS A 76 39.22 9.14 -42.40
N ASN A 77 37.99 9.62 -42.14
CA ASN A 77 37.30 9.55 -40.86
C ASN A 77 35.79 9.44 -41.12
N ALA A 78 35.11 8.49 -40.46
CA ALA A 78 33.66 8.46 -40.46
C ALA A 78 33.11 9.53 -39.50
N ASP A 79 32.29 10.44 -40.01
CA ASP A 79 31.76 11.59 -39.24
C ASP A 79 30.88 11.16 -38.06
N LEU A 80 30.26 9.97 -38.14
CA LEU A 80 29.43 9.40 -37.09
C LEU A 80 30.22 8.67 -35.99
N SER A 81 31.55 8.59 -36.10
CA SER A 81 32.38 7.80 -35.15
C SER A 81 32.14 8.18 -33.70
N ASN A 82 32.06 9.47 -33.38
CA ASN A 82 31.77 9.92 -32.01
C ASN A 82 30.34 9.55 -31.58
N ALA A 83 29.34 9.83 -32.43
CA ALA A 83 27.94 9.59 -32.11
C ALA A 83 27.62 8.10 -31.87
N VAL A 84 28.28 7.21 -32.61
CA VAL A 84 28.12 5.75 -32.43
C VAL A 84 28.74 5.29 -31.11
N VAL A 85 29.94 5.75 -30.78
CA VAL A 85 30.59 5.43 -29.48
C VAL A 85 29.78 6.02 -28.32
N GLU A 86 29.25 7.24 -28.46
CA GLU A 86 28.35 7.85 -27.48
C GLU A 86 27.09 7.03 -27.26
N ALA A 87 26.44 6.58 -28.34
CA ALA A 87 25.19 5.84 -28.24
C ALA A 87 25.35 4.42 -27.68
N GLN A 88 26.49 3.77 -27.93
CA GLN A 88 26.70 2.36 -27.57
C GLN A 88 27.45 2.16 -26.26
N CYS A 89 28.31 3.10 -25.86
CA CYS A 89 29.22 2.89 -24.73
C CYS A 89 29.02 3.81 -23.54
N ILE A 90 28.52 5.03 -23.76
CA ILE A 90 28.44 6.01 -22.67
C ILE A 90 27.31 5.64 -21.70
N GLY A 91 27.61 5.67 -20.40
CA GLY A 91 26.71 5.25 -19.32
C GLY A 91 26.94 3.82 -18.81
N ALA A 92 27.76 3.02 -19.49
CA ALA A 92 28.08 1.65 -19.08
C ALA A 92 29.44 1.55 -18.36
N GLN A 93 29.57 0.60 -17.44
CA GLN A 93 30.87 0.27 -16.82
C GLN A 93 31.82 -0.40 -17.83
N SER A 94 31.26 -1.15 -18.78
CA SER A 94 31.98 -1.83 -19.86
C SER A 94 31.21 -1.79 -21.17
N CYS A 95 31.93 -1.68 -22.30
CA CYS A 95 31.35 -1.67 -23.65
C CYS A 95 32.26 -2.38 -24.65
N GLU A 96 31.68 -3.05 -25.65
CA GLU A 96 32.41 -3.63 -26.78
C GLU A 96 31.93 -3.02 -28.10
N LEU A 97 32.86 -2.51 -28.89
CA LEU A 97 32.61 -1.90 -30.20
C LEU A 97 33.24 -2.71 -31.31
N THR A 98 32.44 -3.19 -32.25
CA THR A 98 32.95 -3.85 -33.46
C THR A 98 33.32 -2.80 -34.51
N ALA A 99 34.60 -2.77 -34.90
CA ALA A 99 35.14 -1.87 -35.90
C ALA A 99 34.72 -2.33 -37.31
N ASP A 100 33.50 -2.02 -37.74
CA ASP A 100 32.95 -2.48 -39.01
C ASP A 100 32.25 -1.34 -39.78
N ALA A 101 32.40 -1.35 -41.11
CA ALA A 101 31.82 -0.34 -42.00
C ALA A 101 30.28 -0.33 -41.98
N SER A 102 29.62 -1.43 -41.59
CA SER A 102 28.17 -1.47 -41.37
C SER A 102 27.72 -0.71 -40.13
N VAL A 103 28.61 -0.51 -39.15
CA VAL A 103 28.33 0.19 -37.90
C VAL A 103 28.65 1.68 -38.01
N PHE A 104 29.78 2.03 -38.64
CA PHE A 104 30.27 3.41 -38.72
C PHE A 104 30.09 4.09 -40.08
N GLY A 105 29.70 3.33 -41.12
CA GLY A 105 29.80 3.74 -42.52
C GLY A 105 31.21 3.55 -43.08
N ASP A 106 31.36 3.48 -44.41
CA ASP A 106 32.66 3.41 -45.07
C ASP A 106 33.16 4.81 -45.49
N PRO A 107 34.10 5.43 -44.75
CA PRO A 107 34.63 6.76 -45.06
C PRO A 107 35.68 6.77 -46.18
N CYS A 108 36.28 5.63 -46.52
CA CYS A 108 37.23 5.52 -47.63
C CYS A 108 37.27 4.09 -48.19
N VAL A 109 36.66 3.95 -49.37
CA VAL A 109 36.56 2.70 -50.11
C VAL A 109 37.96 2.21 -50.52
N ASP A 110 38.19 0.90 -50.46
CA ASP A 110 39.43 0.20 -50.82
C ASP A 110 40.68 0.56 -49.98
N GLN A 111 40.49 1.18 -48.80
CA GLN A 111 41.55 1.40 -47.81
C GLN A 111 41.32 0.54 -46.56
N ALA A 112 42.41 0.06 -45.96
CA ALA A 112 42.37 -0.69 -44.71
C ALA A 112 42.10 0.27 -43.54
N LYS A 113 40.89 0.21 -42.99
CA LYS A 113 40.42 1.08 -41.91
C LYS A 113 40.70 0.46 -40.55
N HIS A 114 40.71 1.30 -39.52
CA HIS A 114 40.70 0.86 -38.13
C HIS A 114 39.92 1.85 -37.26
N LEU A 115 39.38 1.36 -36.15
CA LEU A 115 38.70 2.15 -35.14
C LEU A 115 39.69 2.52 -34.04
N SER A 116 39.89 3.81 -33.77
CA SER A 116 40.61 4.29 -32.58
C SER A 116 39.68 5.09 -31.69
N VAL A 117 39.62 4.73 -30.40
CA VAL A 117 38.70 5.30 -29.41
C VAL A 117 39.47 5.66 -28.14
N ALA A 118 39.16 6.83 -27.58
CA ALA A 118 39.53 7.23 -26.22
C ALA A 118 38.29 7.79 -25.52
N VAL A 119 37.96 7.22 -24.36
CA VAL A 119 36.83 7.58 -23.52
C VAL A 119 37.33 7.84 -22.12
N GLN A 120 36.87 8.92 -21.51
CA GLN A 120 37.10 9.22 -20.11
C GLN A 120 36.10 8.44 -19.25
N CYS A 121 36.62 7.68 -18.29
CA CYS A 121 35.86 7.15 -17.18
C CYS A 121 35.48 8.29 -16.23
N VAL A 122 34.22 8.31 -15.82
CA VAL A 122 33.66 9.29 -14.89
C VAL A 122 33.03 8.56 -13.72
N ASN A 123 32.90 9.21 -12.57
CA ASN A 123 32.19 8.62 -11.44
C ASN A 123 30.72 8.38 -11.83
N GLU A 124 30.17 7.21 -11.49
CA GLU A 124 28.77 6.82 -11.76
C GLU A 124 27.71 7.84 -11.25
N ASN A 125 28.09 8.72 -10.32
CA ASN A 125 27.21 9.68 -9.66
C ASN A 125 27.38 11.13 -10.14
N VAL A 126 28.32 11.43 -11.05
CA VAL A 126 28.60 12.79 -11.52
C VAL A 126 28.82 12.79 -13.03
N ILE A 127 27.93 13.48 -13.76
CA ILE A 127 27.98 13.61 -15.21
C ILE A 127 28.14 15.08 -15.63
N GLY A 128 28.52 15.32 -16.86
CA GLY A 128 28.70 16.66 -17.40
C GLY A 128 29.79 16.70 -18.46
N GLY A 129 30.25 17.90 -18.79
CA GLY A 129 31.18 18.10 -19.89
C GLY A 129 31.34 19.57 -20.24
N SER A 130 31.90 19.83 -21.41
CA SER A 130 32.04 21.18 -21.95
C SER A 130 31.52 21.24 -23.38
N ALA A 131 30.76 22.28 -23.72
CA ALA A 131 30.32 22.55 -25.08
C ALA A 131 30.68 23.98 -25.50
N ALA A 132 31.13 24.15 -26.74
CA ALA A 132 31.36 25.46 -27.33
C ALA A 132 30.04 26.19 -27.59
N GLU A 133 30.09 27.52 -27.75
CA GLU A 133 28.94 28.32 -28.18
C GLU A 133 28.25 27.70 -29.40
N ASP A 134 26.93 27.64 -29.34
CA ASP A 134 26.04 27.03 -30.32
C ASP A 134 26.23 25.51 -30.54
N SER A 135 26.86 24.81 -29.59
CA SER A 135 26.95 23.35 -29.59
C SER A 135 25.99 22.72 -28.57
N LEU A 136 25.56 21.49 -28.84
CA LEU A 136 24.69 20.73 -27.94
C LEU A 136 25.53 19.94 -26.92
N LEU A 137 25.18 20.05 -25.64
CA LEU A 137 25.70 19.22 -24.56
C LEU A 137 24.63 18.23 -24.11
N ARG A 138 24.90 16.93 -24.23
CA ARG A 138 23.96 15.87 -23.87
C ARG A 138 24.36 15.22 -22.55
N LEU A 139 23.41 15.14 -21.63
CA LEU A 139 23.54 14.53 -20.31
C LEU A 139 22.67 13.27 -20.25
N ARG A 140 23.20 12.19 -19.69
CA ARG A 140 22.47 10.96 -19.39
C ARG A 140 22.93 10.40 -18.07
N CYS A 141 22.00 10.22 -17.15
CA CYS A 141 22.26 9.48 -15.93
C CYS A 141 22.15 7.97 -16.16
N PRO A 142 22.80 7.14 -15.31
CA PRO A 142 22.60 5.70 -15.32
C PRO A 142 21.14 5.31 -15.10
N VAL A 143 20.79 4.08 -15.45
CA VAL A 143 19.45 3.50 -15.19
C VAL A 143 19.04 3.70 -13.72
N ASP A 144 17.76 4.02 -13.52
CA ASP A 144 17.12 4.32 -12.23
C ASP A 144 17.63 5.58 -11.50
N ARG A 145 18.28 6.51 -12.21
CA ARG A 145 18.76 7.79 -11.66
C ARG A 145 18.35 8.97 -12.53
N VAL A 146 18.24 10.13 -11.90
CA VAL A 146 17.89 11.40 -12.56
C VAL A 146 18.98 12.45 -12.34
N ILE A 147 19.05 13.41 -13.24
CA ILE A 147 19.90 14.58 -13.11
C ILE A 147 19.45 15.36 -11.87
N GLY A 148 20.33 15.47 -10.89
CA GLY A 148 20.12 16.18 -9.63
C GLY A 148 20.89 17.48 -9.56
N ASP A 149 21.54 17.74 -8.43
CA ASP A 149 22.18 19.02 -8.15
C ASP A 149 23.26 19.38 -9.17
N VAL A 150 23.24 20.63 -9.61
CA VAL A 150 24.30 21.24 -10.41
C VAL A 150 25.45 21.62 -9.49
N THR A 151 26.55 20.86 -9.55
CA THR A 151 27.73 21.09 -8.71
C THR A 151 28.68 22.13 -9.29
N PHE A 152 28.63 22.35 -10.60
CA PHE A 152 29.31 23.45 -11.28
C PHE A 152 28.60 23.77 -12.59
N ALA A 153 28.34 25.04 -12.89
CA ALA A 153 27.97 25.47 -14.24
C ALA A 153 28.48 26.87 -14.50
N SER A 154 29.08 27.07 -15.67
CA SER A 154 29.58 28.37 -16.11
C SER A 154 29.45 28.47 -17.63
N PHE A 155 28.63 29.41 -18.10
CA PHE A 155 28.56 29.79 -19.51
C PHE A 155 29.35 31.09 -19.70
N GLY A 156 30.46 31.03 -20.43
CA GLY A 156 31.43 32.13 -20.52
C GLY A 156 32.80 31.60 -20.90
N THR A 157 33.82 31.88 -20.08
CA THR A 157 35.20 31.42 -20.28
C THR A 157 35.70 30.45 -19.20
N PRO A 158 34.95 29.39 -18.84
CA PRO A 158 35.35 28.46 -17.78
C PRO A 158 36.72 27.85 -18.05
N GLN A 159 37.50 27.66 -16.98
CA GLN A 159 38.85 27.12 -17.04
C GLN A 159 38.91 25.75 -16.36
N GLY A 160 39.83 24.90 -16.80
CA GLY A 160 40.00 23.55 -16.26
C GLY A 160 39.29 22.49 -17.09
N HIS A 161 39.07 21.33 -16.48
CA HIS A 161 38.51 20.14 -17.11
C HIS A 161 37.38 19.58 -16.24
N PHE A 162 36.55 18.71 -16.81
CA PHE A 162 35.46 18.05 -16.10
C PHE A 162 35.93 17.44 -14.76
N LEU A 163 35.15 17.65 -13.69
CA LEU A 163 35.47 17.40 -12.26
C LEU A 163 36.40 18.41 -11.57
N ASN A 164 37.01 19.34 -12.31
CA ASN A 164 37.89 20.38 -11.77
C ASN A 164 37.78 21.68 -12.56
N TYR A 165 36.53 22.12 -12.78
CA TYR A 165 36.26 23.40 -13.42
C TYR A 165 36.43 24.55 -12.43
N THR A 166 36.83 25.69 -12.98
CA THR A 166 36.90 26.97 -12.28
C THR A 166 36.23 28.03 -13.14
N VAL A 167 35.56 28.98 -12.48
CA VAL A 167 34.88 30.08 -13.17
C VAL A 167 35.92 30.96 -13.87
N GLY A 168 35.64 31.33 -15.11
CA GLY A 168 36.50 32.16 -15.95
C GLY A 168 36.45 33.65 -15.61
N SER A 169 37.15 34.45 -16.42
CA SER A 169 37.06 35.93 -16.37
C SER A 169 35.71 36.46 -16.84
N CYS A 170 34.97 35.66 -17.62
CA CYS A 170 33.60 35.90 -18.03
C CYS A 170 32.73 34.69 -17.62
N ASP A 171 31.61 34.96 -16.97
CA ASP A 171 30.67 33.95 -16.50
C ASP A 171 29.25 34.53 -16.43
N GLN A 172 28.27 33.72 -16.78
CA GLN A 172 26.87 34.03 -16.50
C GLN A 172 26.47 33.47 -15.12
N PRO A 173 26.24 34.30 -14.10
CA PRO A 173 25.95 33.83 -12.74
C PRO A 173 24.67 33.00 -12.60
N THR A 174 23.76 33.04 -13.59
CA THR A 174 22.55 32.22 -13.62
C THR A 174 22.76 30.84 -14.24
N SER A 175 23.94 30.52 -14.78
CA SER A 175 24.18 29.26 -15.51
C SER A 175 23.77 28.02 -14.72
N ALA A 176 24.08 27.95 -13.43
CA ALA A 176 23.69 26.81 -12.59
C ALA A 176 22.17 26.70 -12.40
N ALA A 177 21.50 27.83 -12.15
CA ALA A 177 20.05 27.87 -12.02
C ALA A 177 19.35 27.52 -13.33
N THR A 178 19.82 28.05 -14.46
CA THR A 178 19.29 27.76 -15.79
C THR A 178 19.42 26.28 -16.14
N VAL A 179 20.56 25.65 -15.85
CA VAL A 179 20.71 24.19 -16.09
C VAL A 179 19.83 23.38 -15.14
N SER A 180 19.74 23.78 -13.87
CA SER A 180 18.87 23.12 -12.90
C SER A 180 17.40 23.16 -13.36
N ASP A 181 16.92 24.32 -13.81
CA ASP A 181 15.54 24.48 -14.27
C ASP A 181 15.21 23.67 -15.54
N LEU A 182 16.20 23.47 -16.41
CA LEU A 182 16.02 22.75 -17.67
C LEU A 182 16.14 21.23 -17.52
N CYS A 183 17.02 20.74 -16.65
CA CYS A 183 17.46 19.35 -16.65
C CYS A 183 17.19 18.57 -15.36
N ALA A 184 16.98 19.24 -14.22
CA ALA A 184 16.81 18.52 -12.96
C ALA A 184 15.57 17.62 -12.98
N GLY A 185 15.70 16.41 -12.43
CA GLY A 185 14.65 15.39 -12.39
C GLY A 185 14.45 14.58 -13.68
N GLN A 186 15.26 14.82 -14.72
CA GLN A 186 15.22 14.03 -15.97
C GLN A 186 16.30 12.95 -15.98
N GLU A 187 16.03 11.80 -16.57
CA GLU A 187 17.04 10.74 -16.80
C GLU A 187 18.09 11.16 -17.85
N ALA A 188 17.69 12.03 -18.78
CA ALA A 188 18.52 12.58 -19.84
C ALA A 188 18.11 14.01 -20.18
N CYS A 189 19.07 14.88 -20.51
CA CYS A 189 18.81 16.26 -20.90
C CYS A 189 19.76 16.73 -22.00
N ASP A 190 19.23 17.46 -22.98
CA ASP A 190 19.99 18.06 -24.08
C ASP A 190 20.01 19.59 -23.90
N ILE A 191 21.19 20.17 -23.69
CA ILE A 191 21.38 21.60 -23.43
C ILE A 191 22.06 22.26 -24.63
N MET A 192 21.44 23.28 -25.22
CA MET A 192 22.08 24.11 -26.23
C MET A 192 22.93 25.19 -25.53
N ALA A 193 24.25 25.18 -25.76
CA ALA A 193 25.17 26.17 -25.19
C ALA A 193 25.11 27.49 -25.98
N SER A 194 23.98 28.20 -25.93
CA SER A 194 23.75 29.43 -26.70
C SER A 194 23.43 30.64 -25.81
N THR A 195 23.69 31.83 -26.35
CA THR A 195 23.33 33.11 -25.74
C THR A 195 21.81 33.30 -25.63
N THR A 196 21.01 32.52 -26.35
CA THR A 196 19.54 32.52 -26.23
C THR A 196 19.05 31.74 -25.01
N VAL A 197 19.78 30.73 -24.56
CA VAL A 197 19.44 29.91 -23.38
C VAL A 197 20.01 30.52 -22.11
N PHE A 198 21.27 30.94 -22.15
CA PHE A 198 21.99 31.43 -20.96
C PHE A 198 22.06 32.96 -20.89
N GLY A 199 21.83 33.70 -21.97
CA GLY A 199 22.19 35.12 -22.07
C GLY A 199 23.66 35.29 -22.52
N ASP A 200 24.04 36.52 -22.90
CA ASP A 200 25.40 36.84 -23.33
C ASP A 200 26.17 37.61 -22.24
N PRO A 201 27.04 36.93 -21.46
CA PRO A 201 27.82 37.57 -20.40
C PRO A 201 29.06 38.35 -20.91
N CYS A 202 29.54 38.05 -22.12
CA CYS A 202 30.70 38.72 -22.74
C CYS A 202 30.54 38.80 -24.28
N PRO A 203 29.92 39.88 -24.78
CA PRO A 203 29.74 40.09 -26.21
C PRO A 203 31.08 40.17 -26.96
N GLY A 204 31.22 39.37 -28.01
CA GLY A 204 32.41 39.34 -28.88
C GLY A 204 33.52 38.38 -28.43
N GLU A 205 33.37 37.69 -27.29
CA GLU A 205 34.26 36.61 -26.87
C GLU A 205 33.65 35.23 -27.17
N ALA A 206 34.52 34.25 -27.46
CA ALA A 206 34.10 32.86 -27.64
C ALA A 206 33.69 32.25 -26.29
N LYS A 207 32.44 31.77 -26.22
CA LYS A 207 31.87 31.24 -24.98
C LYS A 207 31.82 29.72 -24.99
N TYR A 208 31.86 29.14 -23.79
CA TYR A 208 31.75 27.71 -23.55
C TYR A 208 30.84 27.49 -22.35
N LEU A 209 30.02 26.44 -22.40
CA LEU A 209 29.32 25.90 -21.24
C LEU A 209 30.19 24.82 -20.60
N GLY A 210 30.76 25.09 -19.42
CA GLY A 210 31.35 24.06 -18.56
C GLY A 210 30.32 23.63 -17.53
N LEU A 211 30.02 22.32 -17.44
CA LEU A 211 28.92 21.81 -16.62
C LEU A 211 29.29 20.52 -15.89
N GLN A 212 28.85 20.44 -14.63
CA GLN A 212 28.92 19.27 -13.78
C GLN A 212 27.64 19.16 -12.96
N VAL A 213 27.02 17.98 -12.99
CA VAL A 213 25.79 17.66 -12.26
C VAL A 213 25.93 16.31 -11.60
N ASN A 214 25.21 16.12 -10.50
CA ASN A 214 25.12 14.82 -9.84
C ASN A 214 23.97 14.02 -10.43
N CYS A 215 24.16 12.71 -10.62
CA CYS A 215 23.06 11.78 -10.84
C CYS A 215 22.57 11.29 -9.49
N VAL A 216 21.39 11.74 -9.11
CA VAL A 216 20.76 11.38 -7.84
C VAL A 216 19.75 10.27 -8.07
N ASP A 217 19.56 9.46 -7.04
CA ASP A 217 18.41 8.60 -6.97
C ASP A 217 17.18 9.51 -6.78
N PRO A 218 16.15 9.44 -7.64
CA PRO A 218 14.93 10.26 -7.52
C PRO A 218 14.25 10.10 -6.15
N ASP A 219 14.52 8.99 -5.46
CA ASP A 219 14.01 8.64 -4.15
C ASP A 219 15.08 8.75 -3.05
N ALA A 220 16.11 9.61 -3.16
CA ALA A 220 17.09 9.81 -2.08
C ALA A 220 17.53 11.27 -1.83
N ALA A 221 17.69 11.64 -0.55
CA ALA A 221 18.32 12.86 -0.07
C ALA A 221 19.80 12.58 0.20
N GLN A 222 20.69 13.34 -0.43
CA GLN A 222 22.12 13.06 -0.36
C GLN A 222 22.91 14.35 -0.14
N GLY A 223 24.06 14.25 0.53
CA GLY A 223 24.92 15.42 0.76
C GLY A 223 26.28 15.08 1.35
N THR A 224 27.23 15.99 1.18
CA THR A 224 28.57 15.93 1.78
C THR A 224 28.92 17.25 2.43
N ALA A 225 29.51 17.21 3.62
CA ALA A 225 29.90 18.39 4.39
C ALA A 225 31.26 18.21 5.07
N GLN A 226 32.02 19.30 5.22
CA GLN A 226 33.36 19.28 5.82
C GLN A 226 33.33 19.38 7.35
N ASP A 227 34.43 18.98 7.99
CA ASP A 227 34.62 19.11 9.44
C ASP A 227 34.40 20.56 9.91
N GLY A 228 33.58 20.75 10.95
CA GLY A 228 33.21 22.07 11.48
C GLY A 228 32.05 22.77 10.76
N SER A 229 31.41 22.12 9.78
CA SER A 229 30.23 22.66 9.05
C SER A 229 28.94 21.92 9.40
N SER A 230 27.88 22.11 8.63
CA SER A 230 26.61 21.40 8.80
C SER A 230 26.18 20.70 7.51
N LEU A 231 25.89 19.41 7.61
CA LEU A 231 25.29 18.64 6.54
C LEU A 231 23.79 18.92 6.51
N ASN A 232 23.28 19.41 5.38
CA ASN A 232 21.86 19.55 5.14
C ASN A 232 21.41 18.44 4.18
N LEU A 233 20.44 17.62 4.59
CA LEU A 233 19.78 16.66 3.70
C LEU A 233 18.34 17.09 3.52
N ALA A 234 17.89 17.13 2.28
CA ALA A 234 16.52 17.47 1.92
C ALA A 234 16.01 16.45 0.91
N CYS A 235 14.81 15.93 1.17
CA CYS A 235 14.13 15.05 0.24
C CYS A 235 13.42 15.85 -0.87
N PRO A 236 13.30 15.29 -2.09
CA PRO A 236 12.45 15.86 -3.15
C PRO A 236 10.98 15.99 -2.74
N TRP A 237 10.18 16.72 -3.51
CA TRP A 237 8.88 17.26 -3.14
C TRP A 237 7.96 16.37 -2.31
N GLY A 238 7.69 16.82 -1.09
CA GLY A 238 6.80 16.14 -0.18
C GLY A 238 7.37 14.83 0.33
N ALA A 239 8.55 14.36 -0.05
CA ALA A 239 9.17 13.17 0.51
C ALA A 239 9.76 13.42 1.91
N SER A 240 9.86 12.38 2.72
CA SER A 240 10.63 12.38 3.97
C SER A 240 11.54 11.16 4.00
N MET A 241 12.66 11.31 4.68
CA MET A 241 13.70 10.29 4.75
C MET A 241 13.13 9.07 5.49
N ALA A 242 12.90 7.98 4.78
CA ALA A 242 12.41 6.71 5.33
C ALA A 242 13.53 5.92 6.02
N SER A 243 14.75 6.00 5.49
CA SER A 243 15.93 5.34 6.05
C SER A 243 17.20 6.09 5.67
N VAL A 244 18.29 5.84 6.41
CA VAL A 244 19.64 6.22 6.01
C VAL A 244 20.34 4.95 5.55
N ASP A 245 20.67 4.89 4.26
CA ASP A 245 21.30 3.70 3.68
C ASP A 245 22.84 3.82 3.67
N PHE A 246 23.36 5.05 3.73
CA PHE A 246 24.80 5.31 3.85
C PHE A 246 25.08 6.55 4.71
N ALA A 247 26.02 6.45 5.65
CA ALA A 247 26.67 7.63 6.22
C ALA A 247 28.08 7.27 6.72
N SER A 248 29.06 8.12 6.44
CA SER A 248 30.44 7.94 6.89
C SER A 248 31.05 9.30 7.21
N TYR A 249 31.45 9.49 8.47
CA TYR A 249 32.30 10.60 8.92
C TYR A 249 33.75 10.11 9.01
N GLY A 250 34.66 10.68 8.22
CA GLY A 250 36.03 10.21 8.10
C GLY A 250 36.65 10.66 6.78
N THR A 251 37.10 9.72 5.96
CA THR A 251 37.63 9.99 4.61
C THR A 251 36.77 9.36 3.50
N PRO A 252 35.43 9.50 3.51
CA PRO A 252 34.60 8.94 2.46
C PRO A 252 34.90 9.59 1.12
N LYS A 253 34.75 8.82 0.05
CA LYS A 253 34.70 9.34 -1.32
C LYS A 253 33.27 9.18 -1.81
N ASN A 254 32.53 10.29 -1.88
CA ASN A 254 31.08 10.29 -2.12
C ASN A 254 30.38 9.39 -1.08
N TYR A 255 29.58 8.41 -1.54
CA TYR A 255 28.85 7.46 -0.67
C TYR A 255 29.53 6.09 -0.58
N VAL A 256 30.86 6.07 -0.68
CA VAL A 256 31.70 4.89 -0.46
C VAL A 256 32.56 5.12 0.77
N GLU A 257 32.58 4.12 1.66
CA GLU A 257 33.31 4.18 2.91
C GLU A 257 34.82 4.26 2.65
N GLY A 258 35.48 5.22 3.30
CA GLY A 258 36.92 5.40 3.20
C GLY A 258 37.71 4.48 4.14
N THR A 259 39.04 4.57 4.07
CA THR A 259 39.94 3.86 5.02
C THR A 259 39.80 4.35 6.47
N CYS A 260 39.19 5.52 6.67
CA CYS A 260 38.77 6.05 7.96
C CYS A 260 37.26 6.35 7.93
N SER A 261 36.52 5.79 8.89
CA SER A 261 35.07 5.96 9.04
C SER A 261 34.65 5.75 10.50
N ALA A 262 33.82 6.64 11.04
CA ALA A 262 33.26 6.48 12.39
C ALA A 262 32.10 5.48 12.37
N ALA A 263 32.17 4.44 13.20
CA ALA A 263 31.17 3.36 13.26
C ALA A 263 29.74 3.84 13.64
N THR A 264 29.61 5.02 14.25
CA THR A 264 28.32 5.61 14.67
C THR A 264 27.68 6.49 13.61
N SER A 265 28.34 6.73 12.47
CA SER A 265 27.93 7.69 11.44
C SER A 265 26.49 7.47 10.97
N SER A 266 26.13 6.24 10.63
CA SER A 266 24.78 5.87 10.16
C SER A 266 23.71 6.06 11.24
N GLY A 267 23.97 5.63 12.47
CA GLY A 267 23.03 5.78 13.59
C GLY A 267 22.76 7.24 13.96
N VAL A 268 23.80 8.08 13.96
CA VAL A 268 23.69 9.51 14.28
C VAL A 268 22.90 10.26 13.20
N VAL A 269 23.20 10.01 11.92
CA VAL A 269 22.45 10.64 10.82
C VAL A 269 21.01 10.11 10.77
N ALA A 270 20.78 8.80 10.98
CA ALA A 270 19.43 8.23 11.01
C ALA A 270 18.56 8.83 12.11
N ALA A 271 19.09 8.97 13.33
CA ALA A 271 18.37 9.57 14.45
C ALA A 271 18.01 11.05 14.21
N ALA A 272 18.84 11.78 13.48
CA ALA A 272 18.61 13.19 13.16
C ALA A 272 17.64 13.39 11.98
N CYS A 273 17.60 12.44 11.03
CA CYS A 273 17.04 12.67 9.71
C CYS A 273 15.81 11.83 9.35
N VAL A 274 15.69 10.60 9.86
CA VAL A 274 14.56 9.72 9.51
C VAL A 274 13.22 10.31 9.99
N GLY A 275 12.21 10.26 9.13
CA GLY A 275 10.87 10.80 9.34
C GLY A 275 10.73 12.31 9.08
N ARG A 276 11.79 12.97 8.57
CA ARG A 276 11.77 14.41 8.26
C ARG A 276 11.96 14.67 6.76
N PRO A 277 11.32 15.71 6.20
CA PRO A 277 11.55 16.12 4.81
C PRO A 277 12.88 16.85 4.63
N VAL A 278 13.37 17.49 5.70
CA VAL A 278 14.65 18.18 5.76
C VAL A 278 15.28 17.92 7.12
N CYS A 279 16.59 17.68 7.16
CA CYS A 279 17.37 17.60 8.39
C CYS A 279 18.70 18.33 8.26
N ASN A 280 19.24 18.73 9.40
CA ASN A 280 20.56 19.35 9.53
C ASN A 280 21.36 18.59 10.58
N VAL A 281 22.60 18.23 10.26
CA VAL A 281 23.52 17.50 11.14
C VAL A 281 24.81 18.28 11.26
N ALA A 282 25.19 18.65 12.48
CA ALA A 282 26.48 19.29 12.74
C ALA A 282 27.62 18.29 12.53
N VAL A 283 28.63 18.68 11.74
CA VAL A 283 29.76 17.82 11.37
C VAL A 283 30.94 18.14 12.27
N GLY A 284 31.31 17.20 13.15
CA GLY A 284 32.45 17.37 14.02
C GLY A 284 32.71 16.19 14.96
N PRO A 285 33.91 16.13 15.57
CA PRO A 285 34.31 15.03 16.45
C PRO A 285 33.50 14.98 17.76
N SER A 286 32.82 16.06 18.14
CA SER A 286 31.88 16.08 19.26
C SER A 286 30.56 15.33 18.99
N VAL A 287 30.22 15.11 17.71
CA VAL A 287 28.97 14.46 17.28
C VAL A 287 29.22 13.01 16.89
N PHE A 288 30.33 12.73 16.21
CA PHE A 288 30.65 11.41 15.65
C PHE A 288 31.82 10.69 16.35
N GLY A 289 32.54 11.36 17.26
CA GLY A 289 33.86 10.92 17.72
C GLY A 289 34.95 11.24 16.67
N ASP A 290 36.23 11.12 17.04
CA ASP A 290 37.34 11.26 16.09
C ASP A 290 37.86 9.88 15.64
N PRO A 291 37.48 9.40 14.43
CA PRO A 291 37.92 8.11 13.92
C PRO A 291 39.37 8.10 13.41
N CYS A 292 39.94 9.27 13.10
CA CYS A 292 41.33 9.39 12.63
C CYS A 292 41.91 10.78 12.99
N PRO A 293 42.61 10.89 14.13
CA PRO A 293 43.23 12.13 14.56
C PRO A 293 44.29 12.64 13.57
N GLY A 294 44.27 13.93 13.26
CA GLY A 294 45.23 14.59 12.36
C GLY A 294 44.89 14.54 10.87
N THR A 295 43.85 13.82 10.48
CA THR A 295 43.33 13.79 9.11
C THR A 295 42.14 14.73 8.97
N ILE A 296 42.04 15.44 7.83
CA ILE A 296 40.87 16.24 7.48
C ILE A 296 39.71 15.28 7.23
N LYS A 297 38.60 15.49 7.96
CA LYS A 297 37.42 14.63 7.89
C LYS A 297 36.28 15.31 7.14
N THR A 298 35.46 14.50 6.50
CA THR A 298 34.21 14.91 5.88
C THR A 298 33.11 13.92 6.27
N LEU A 299 31.87 14.40 6.30
CA LEU A 299 30.69 13.56 6.43
C LEU A 299 29.99 13.49 5.07
N SER A 300 29.85 12.28 4.53
CA SER A 300 28.96 12.00 3.41
C SER A 300 27.80 11.15 3.90
N ALA A 301 26.56 11.50 3.55
CA ALA A 301 25.40 10.68 3.88
C ALA A 301 24.34 10.68 2.77
N ARG A 302 23.67 9.54 2.66
CA ARG A 302 22.56 9.27 1.74
C ARG A 302 21.41 8.68 2.56
N ALA A 303 20.23 9.22 2.31
CA ALA A 303 18.99 8.80 2.94
C ALA A 303 17.95 8.53 1.87
N MET A 304 17.25 7.42 1.97
CA MET A 304 16.16 7.08 1.08
C MET A 304 14.93 7.90 1.46
N CYS A 305 14.42 8.65 0.50
CA CYS A 305 13.22 9.46 0.56
C CYS A 305 12.03 8.65 0.08
N THR A 306 10.98 8.58 0.89
CA THR A 306 9.67 8.14 0.43
C THR A 306 8.77 9.35 0.26
N PRO A 307 8.04 9.50 -0.86
CA PRO A 307 7.03 10.55 -1.03
C PRO A 307 6.06 10.57 0.16
N ASN A 308 6.21 11.56 1.05
CA ASN A 308 5.29 11.88 2.12
C ASN A 308 4.22 12.81 1.55
N LEU A 309 3.32 12.20 0.82
CA LEU A 309 1.96 12.40 1.24
C LEU A 309 1.90 11.99 2.73
N THR A 310 1.50 12.92 3.61
CA THR A 310 1.24 12.64 5.03
C THR A 310 0.58 11.27 5.18
N PRO A 311 0.90 10.45 6.20
CA PRO A 311 0.31 9.13 6.37
C PRO A 311 -1.18 9.13 6.07
N GLY A 312 -1.59 8.34 5.07
CA GLY A 312 -2.96 8.39 4.56
C GLY A 312 -3.21 9.44 3.47
N PHE A 313 -2.30 9.66 2.52
CA PHE A 313 -2.62 10.29 1.24
C PHE A 313 -1.93 9.53 0.10
N VAL A 314 -2.59 9.45 -1.06
CA VAL A 314 -2.12 8.76 -2.28
C VAL A 314 -2.32 9.65 -3.50
N GLN A 315 -1.50 9.45 -4.53
CA GLN A 315 -1.54 10.21 -5.76
C GLN A 315 -1.73 9.32 -6.98
N SER A 316 -2.31 9.91 -8.01
CA SER A 316 -2.53 9.21 -9.27
C SER A 316 -2.54 10.21 -10.43
N MET A 317 -1.85 9.85 -11.52
CA MET A 317 -1.80 10.65 -12.75
C MET A 317 -2.22 9.81 -13.95
N GLY A 318 -2.97 10.39 -14.87
CA GLY A 318 -3.40 9.74 -16.11
C GLY A 318 -3.29 10.67 -17.32
N PRO A 319 -2.71 10.22 -18.44
CA PRO A 319 -2.67 11.00 -19.67
C PRO A 319 -4.07 11.14 -20.29
N GLN A 320 -4.29 12.18 -21.09
CA GLN A 320 -5.55 12.37 -21.81
C GLN A 320 -5.93 11.14 -22.65
N GLY A 321 -7.15 10.64 -22.45
CA GLY A 321 -7.65 9.43 -23.12
C GLY A 321 -7.35 8.12 -22.38
N GLY A 322 -6.53 8.15 -21.33
CA GLY A 322 -6.27 7.02 -20.43
C GLY A 322 -7.16 7.02 -19.18
N SER A 323 -7.00 5.99 -18.36
CA SER A 323 -7.62 5.88 -17.03
C SER A 323 -6.54 5.85 -15.96
N THR A 324 -6.81 6.46 -14.81
CA THR A 324 -5.90 6.49 -13.67
C THR A 324 -6.58 5.88 -12.45
N VAL A 325 -5.80 5.19 -11.60
CA VAL A 325 -6.33 4.42 -10.46
C VAL A 325 -5.81 5.00 -9.16
N VAL A 326 -6.73 5.40 -8.29
CA VAL A 326 -6.43 5.82 -6.91
C VAL A 326 -6.69 4.63 -6.01
N THR A 327 -5.69 4.15 -5.27
CA THR A 327 -5.84 2.99 -4.37
C THR A 327 -5.21 3.27 -3.00
N CYS A 328 -5.98 3.01 -1.95
CA CYS A 328 -5.53 3.07 -0.56
C CYS A 328 -5.09 1.68 -0.03
N SER A 329 -4.33 1.69 1.06
CA SER A 329 -3.83 0.47 1.72
C SER A 329 -4.98 -0.43 2.21
N ARG A 330 -4.67 -1.68 2.53
CA ARG A 330 -5.68 -2.63 3.01
C ARG A 330 -6.26 -2.14 4.35
N GLY A 331 -7.58 -1.92 4.41
CA GLY A 331 -8.28 -1.37 5.58
C GLY A 331 -8.56 0.13 5.50
N GLU A 332 -8.05 0.82 4.47
CA GLU A 332 -8.27 2.24 4.23
C GLU A 332 -9.25 2.50 3.06
N ILE A 333 -9.93 3.65 3.12
CA ILE A 333 -10.74 4.22 2.05
C ILE A 333 -10.22 5.59 1.67
N ILE A 334 -10.57 6.03 0.47
CA ILE A 334 -10.39 7.40 0.02
C ILE A 334 -11.36 8.28 0.85
N SER A 335 -10.82 8.99 1.83
CA SER A 335 -11.54 9.81 2.81
C SER A 335 -11.78 11.24 2.35
N ASP A 336 -10.86 11.80 1.57
CA ASP A 336 -11.01 13.11 0.93
C ASP A 336 -10.24 13.16 -0.40
N ILE A 337 -10.57 14.14 -1.24
CA ILE A 337 -9.78 14.51 -2.42
C ILE A 337 -9.39 15.99 -2.23
N PRO A 338 -8.27 16.29 -1.56
CA PRO A 338 -7.82 17.68 -1.36
C PRO A 338 -7.57 18.41 -2.68
N PHE A 339 -7.19 17.69 -3.74
CA PHE A 339 -6.84 18.28 -5.02
C PHE A 339 -7.10 17.33 -6.19
N ALA A 340 -7.70 17.83 -7.26
CA ALA A 340 -7.69 17.18 -8.55
C ALA A 340 -7.69 18.22 -9.67
N SER A 341 -6.95 17.96 -10.75
CA SER A 341 -6.83 18.86 -11.89
C SER A 341 -6.76 18.09 -13.21
N TYR A 342 -7.76 18.24 -14.07
CA TYR A 342 -7.71 17.87 -15.48
C TYR A 342 -7.28 19.06 -16.32
N GLY A 343 -6.13 18.97 -17.01
CA GLY A 343 -5.53 20.11 -17.69
C GLY A 343 -4.03 19.92 -17.93
N THR A 344 -3.21 20.94 -17.65
CA THR A 344 -1.73 20.83 -17.65
C THR A 344 -1.16 21.00 -16.23
N PRO A 345 -1.42 20.06 -15.31
CA PRO A 345 -0.94 20.18 -13.93
C PRO A 345 0.60 20.11 -13.90
N SER A 346 1.24 21.08 -13.24
CA SER A 346 2.71 21.19 -13.10
C SER A 346 3.20 20.85 -11.68
N GLY A 347 2.36 20.27 -10.82
CA GLY A 347 2.68 19.98 -9.42
C GLY A 347 1.56 20.34 -8.41
N LEU A 348 1.85 20.09 -7.13
CA LEU A 348 0.93 19.59 -6.09
C LEU A 348 0.05 20.62 -5.31
N ALA A 349 -0.38 21.74 -5.89
CA ALA A 349 -1.37 22.60 -5.17
C ALA A 349 -2.08 23.67 -6.00
N ALA A 350 -1.62 23.99 -7.22
CA ALA A 350 -2.16 25.11 -7.97
C ALA A 350 -2.73 24.65 -9.31
N PRO A 351 -3.99 25.01 -9.62
CA PRO A 351 -4.50 24.95 -10.99
C PRO A 351 -3.54 25.69 -11.92
N SER A 352 -3.11 25.05 -13.00
CA SER A 352 -2.45 25.80 -14.08
C SER A 352 -3.49 26.66 -14.81
N LYS A 353 -3.04 27.50 -15.75
CA LYS A 353 -3.97 28.25 -16.63
C LYS A 353 -4.89 27.33 -17.44
N CYS A 354 -4.48 26.07 -17.66
CA CYS A 354 -5.36 25.04 -18.19
C CYS A 354 -5.77 24.08 -17.08
N HIS A 355 -6.95 24.31 -16.50
CA HIS A 355 -7.54 23.50 -15.45
C HIS A 355 -9.07 23.47 -15.59
N ALA A 356 -9.67 22.29 -15.55
CA ALA A 356 -11.12 22.15 -15.46
C ALA A 356 -11.60 22.36 -14.01
N ALA A 357 -12.37 23.42 -13.75
CA ALA A 357 -12.87 23.74 -12.41
C ALA A 357 -13.72 22.63 -11.76
N SER A 358 -14.31 21.74 -12.57
CA SER A 358 -15.10 20.60 -12.11
C SER A 358 -14.26 19.42 -11.59
N SER A 359 -12.94 19.43 -11.81
CA SER A 359 -12.04 18.29 -11.56
C SER A 359 -12.20 17.69 -10.16
N ALA A 360 -12.10 18.51 -9.11
CA ALA A 360 -12.23 18.04 -7.73
C ALA A 360 -13.62 17.46 -7.43
N SER A 361 -14.70 18.14 -7.85
CA SER A 361 -16.07 17.67 -7.60
C SER A 361 -16.39 16.33 -8.29
N VAL A 362 -15.93 16.14 -9.53
CA VAL A 362 -16.16 14.91 -10.30
C VAL A 362 -15.39 13.74 -9.66
N VAL A 363 -14.13 13.96 -9.28
CA VAL A 363 -13.31 12.93 -8.62
C VAL A 363 -13.86 12.60 -7.24
N LYS A 364 -14.29 13.59 -6.44
CA LYS A 364 -14.93 13.36 -5.13
C LYS A 364 -16.17 12.47 -5.25
N ALA A 365 -17.07 12.79 -6.18
CA ALA A 365 -18.29 12.01 -6.39
C ALA A 365 -18.02 10.56 -6.82
N LYS A 366 -16.93 10.32 -7.56
CA LYS A 366 -16.59 8.99 -8.10
C LYS A 366 -15.80 8.13 -7.10
N CYS A 367 -14.97 8.73 -6.24
CA CYS A 367 -13.93 8.02 -5.48
C CYS A 367 -14.08 8.00 -3.95
N ILE A 368 -14.76 8.96 -3.33
CA ILE A 368 -14.90 9.01 -1.86
C ILE A 368 -15.62 7.74 -1.35
N GLY A 369 -15.11 7.18 -0.24
CA GLY A 369 -15.68 5.99 0.40
C GLY A 369 -15.24 4.66 -0.20
N LYS A 370 -14.40 4.67 -1.25
CA LYS A 370 -13.88 3.45 -1.89
C LYS A 370 -12.43 3.24 -1.50
N ARG A 371 -12.01 1.97 -1.37
CA ARG A 371 -10.58 1.63 -1.24
C ARG A 371 -9.81 1.88 -2.54
N SER A 372 -10.44 1.62 -3.68
CA SER A 372 -9.85 1.83 -4.99
C SER A 372 -10.88 2.44 -5.93
N CYS A 373 -10.45 3.37 -6.78
CA CYS A 373 -11.30 4.11 -7.71
C CYS A 373 -10.56 4.33 -9.03
N THR A 374 -11.21 4.04 -10.16
CA THR A 374 -10.69 4.33 -11.50
C THR A 374 -11.38 5.57 -12.08
N VAL A 375 -10.60 6.51 -12.60
CA VAL A 375 -11.06 7.76 -13.21
C VAL A 375 -10.50 7.91 -14.61
N ASP A 376 -11.38 8.17 -15.59
CA ASP A 376 -11.01 8.30 -16.99
C ASP A 376 -10.68 9.76 -17.32
N ALA A 377 -9.47 10.03 -17.78
CA ALA A 377 -8.95 11.36 -18.06
C ALA A 377 -9.42 11.87 -19.43
N THR A 378 -10.73 12.06 -19.60
CA THR A 378 -11.36 12.39 -20.88
C THR A 378 -12.12 13.73 -20.86
N ASN A 379 -12.15 14.39 -22.02
CA ASN A 379 -12.97 15.59 -22.25
C ASN A 379 -14.47 15.32 -22.01
N GLY A 380 -14.93 14.08 -22.22
CA GLY A 380 -16.32 13.70 -21.95
C GLY A 380 -16.68 13.73 -20.47
N LEU A 381 -15.72 13.48 -19.57
CA LEU A 381 -15.94 13.44 -18.13
C LEU A 381 -15.71 14.81 -17.46
N PHE A 382 -14.73 15.59 -17.92
CA PHE A 382 -14.30 16.85 -17.28
C PHE A 382 -14.60 18.12 -18.09
N GLY A 383 -14.97 17.99 -19.37
CA GLY A 383 -14.94 19.09 -20.34
C GLY A 383 -13.54 19.34 -20.90
N ASP A 384 -13.43 20.21 -21.91
CA ASP A 384 -12.12 20.63 -22.46
C ASP A 384 -11.73 22.02 -21.94
N PRO A 385 -10.82 22.12 -20.94
CA PRO A 385 -10.38 23.40 -20.39
C PRO A 385 -9.39 24.16 -21.29
N CYS A 386 -8.76 23.50 -22.27
CA CYS A 386 -7.83 24.14 -23.21
C CYS A 386 -7.77 23.35 -24.55
N PRO A 387 -8.55 23.75 -25.56
CA PRO A 387 -8.55 23.09 -26.87
C PRO A 387 -7.17 23.13 -27.54
N GLY A 388 -6.77 22.04 -28.19
CA GLY A 388 -5.49 21.92 -28.91
C GLY A 388 -4.26 21.68 -28.02
N THR A 389 -4.43 21.61 -26.70
CA THR A 389 -3.35 21.28 -25.76
C THR A 389 -3.55 19.87 -25.19
N THR A 390 -2.47 19.09 -25.13
CA THR A 390 -2.47 17.76 -24.48
C THR A 390 -2.69 17.92 -22.99
N LYS A 391 -3.69 17.20 -22.46
CA LYS A 391 -4.08 17.28 -21.05
C LYS A 391 -3.65 16.04 -20.27
N SER A 392 -3.71 16.14 -18.96
CA SER A 392 -3.54 15.03 -18.02
C SER A 392 -4.42 15.28 -16.80
N LEU A 393 -4.86 14.19 -16.17
CA LEU A 393 -5.56 14.21 -14.90
C LEU A 393 -4.55 13.94 -13.78
N PHE A 394 -4.46 14.85 -12.81
CA PHE A 394 -3.72 14.63 -11.57
C PHE A 394 -4.67 14.62 -10.39
N ILE A 395 -4.57 13.61 -9.53
CA ILE A 395 -5.40 13.44 -8.33
C ILE A 395 -4.48 13.30 -7.12
N THR A 396 -4.76 14.06 -6.08
CA THR A 396 -4.28 13.80 -4.72
C THR A 396 -5.47 13.40 -3.88
N ALA A 397 -5.42 12.21 -3.30
CA ALA A 397 -6.45 11.63 -2.46
C ALA A 397 -5.92 11.43 -1.06
N GLN A 398 -6.77 11.59 -0.06
CA GLN A 398 -6.49 11.22 1.31
C GLN A 398 -7.05 9.81 1.54
N CYS A 399 -6.24 8.91 2.07
CA CYS A 399 -6.61 7.62 2.57
C CYS A 399 -6.75 7.67 4.09
N SER A 400 -7.81 7.09 4.62
CA SER A 400 -7.93 6.91 6.06
C SER A 400 -8.50 5.54 6.33
N SER A 401 -8.28 4.98 7.52
CA SER A 401 -8.95 3.73 7.88
C SER A 401 -10.46 3.89 7.65
N ALA A 402 -11.06 2.91 6.96
CA ALA A 402 -12.48 2.89 6.60
C ALA A 402 -13.40 3.07 7.81
N ASN A 403 -12.84 2.82 8.99
CA ASN A 403 -13.52 2.84 10.26
C ASN A 403 -13.26 4.13 11.05
N LEU A 404 -12.63 5.16 10.49
CA LEU A 404 -12.44 6.41 11.21
C LEU A 404 -13.72 7.25 11.17
N VAL A 405 -14.16 7.70 12.34
CA VAL A 405 -15.22 8.70 12.52
C VAL A 405 -14.74 9.81 13.43
N GLY A 406 -15.32 11.01 13.31
CA GLY A 406 -14.93 12.14 14.12
C GLY A 406 -15.17 13.46 13.39
N GLY A 407 -14.49 14.50 13.84
CA GLY A 407 -14.68 15.84 13.30
C GLY A 407 -14.14 16.91 14.23
N SER A 408 -14.52 18.16 13.96
CA SER A 408 -14.18 19.31 14.80
C SER A 408 -15.42 20.16 15.06
N VAL A 409 -15.56 20.65 16.29
CA VAL A 409 -16.56 21.65 16.66
C VAL A 409 -15.90 22.79 17.43
N PRO A 410 -16.37 24.03 17.28
CA PRO A 410 -15.84 25.17 18.03
C PRO A 410 -16.17 25.05 19.52
N ASP A 411 -15.44 25.82 20.33
CA ASP A 411 -15.72 25.98 21.76
C ASP A 411 -17.19 26.33 22.03
N GLY A 412 -17.76 25.74 23.09
CA GLY A 412 -19.18 25.84 23.46
C GLY A 412 -20.15 24.97 22.66
N SER A 413 -19.66 24.15 21.71
CA SER A 413 -20.50 23.25 20.90
C SER A 413 -20.36 21.78 21.32
N THR A 414 -21.32 20.93 20.92
CA THR A 414 -21.27 19.48 21.17
C THR A 414 -20.86 18.71 19.92
N LEU A 415 -19.78 17.93 20.02
CA LEU A 415 -19.37 16.99 18.97
C LEU A 415 -20.08 15.65 19.18
N THR A 416 -20.85 15.22 18.19
CA THR A 416 -21.45 13.86 18.18
C THR A 416 -20.63 12.96 17.28
N ILE A 417 -20.21 11.81 17.81
CA ILE A 417 -19.41 10.81 17.11
C ILE A 417 -20.24 9.53 17.07
N ALA A 418 -20.50 9.00 15.87
CA ALA A 418 -21.31 7.81 15.67
C ALA A 418 -20.68 6.89 14.63
N CYS A 419 -20.61 5.61 14.96
CA CYS A 419 -20.26 4.54 14.03
C CYS A 419 -21.51 4.06 13.26
N PRO A 420 -21.33 3.41 12.09
CA PRO A 420 -22.39 2.64 11.44
C PRO A 420 -23.10 1.69 12.41
N LEU A 421 -24.39 1.41 12.19
CA LEU A 421 -25.27 0.70 13.15
C LEU A 421 -24.73 -0.63 13.70
N THR A 422 -23.89 -1.34 12.94
CA THR A 422 -23.32 -2.64 13.31
C THR A 422 -21.95 -2.54 13.99
N GLN A 423 -21.49 -1.33 14.28
CA GLN A 423 -20.14 -1.05 14.78
C GLN A 423 -20.17 -0.33 16.13
N ARG A 424 -19.01 -0.28 16.79
CA ARG A 424 -18.76 0.52 17.99
C ARG A 424 -17.41 1.22 17.96
N LEU A 425 -17.29 2.27 18.74
CA LEU A 425 -16.06 3.00 18.98
C LEU A 425 -15.10 2.13 19.80
N VAL A 426 -13.87 1.97 19.33
CA VAL A 426 -12.88 1.07 19.91
C VAL A 426 -11.65 1.79 20.46
N SER A 427 -11.26 2.89 19.84
CA SER A 427 -10.15 3.71 20.31
C SER A 427 -10.30 5.15 19.83
N ILE A 428 -9.60 6.06 20.50
CA ILE A 428 -9.51 7.47 20.14
C ILE A 428 -8.04 7.75 19.80
N PRO A 429 -7.58 7.52 18.55
CA PRO A 429 -6.20 7.79 18.15
C PRO A 429 -5.78 9.24 18.33
N TYR A 430 -6.75 10.16 18.26
CA TYR A 430 -6.49 11.59 18.40
C TYR A 430 -7.67 12.29 19.08
N ALA A 431 -7.38 13.11 20.07
CA ALA A 431 -8.28 14.17 20.48
C ALA A 431 -7.47 15.38 20.96
N SER A 432 -7.91 16.56 20.58
CA SER A 432 -7.36 17.82 21.05
C SER A 432 -8.50 18.79 21.34
N TYR A 433 -8.52 19.35 22.55
CA TYR A 433 -9.27 20.55 22.86
C TYR A 433 -8.25 21.69 22.95
N GLY A 434 -8.29 22.63 22.01
CA GLY A 434 -7.24 23.64 21.84
C GLY A 434 -7.26 24.27 20.46
N THR A 435 -6.09 24.46 19.85
CA THR A 435 -5.95 25.00 18.48
C THR A 435 -5.32 24.00 17.50
N PRO A 436 -5.84 22.77 17.35
CA PRO A 436 -5.30 21.82 16.40
C PRO A 436 -5.46 22.33 14.97
N THR A 437 -4.44 22.11 14.13
CA THR A 437 -4.46 22.48 12.70
C THR A 437 -4.70 21.25 11.82
N GLY A 438 -4.96 21.45 10.54
CA GLY A 438 -5.29 20.38 9.60
C GLY A 438 -6.79 20.12 9.50
N ALA A 439 -7.15 19.08 8.74
CA ALA A 439 -8.52 18.69 8.47
C ALA A 439 -8.72 17.23 8.88
N TYR A 440 -9.94 16.89 9.30
CA TYR A 440 -10.30 15.51 9.61
C TYR A 440 -9.91 14.57 8.44
N PRO A 441 -9.31 13.40 8.69
CA PRO A 441 -8.92 12.82 9.99
C PRO A 441 -7.49 13.16 10.43
N ASN A 442 -6.79 14.06 9.74
CA ASN A 442 -5.38 14.35 9.93
C ASN A 442 -5.17 15.70 10.62
N PHE A 443 -5.39 15.70 11.93
CA PHE A 443 -5.15 16.86 12.79
C PHE A 443 -3.71 16.86 13.32
N VAL A 444 -3.16 18.06 13.47
CA VAL A 444 -1.85 18.29 14.08
C VAL A 444 -2.04 19.04 15.38
N THR A 445 -1.55 18.45 16.47
CA THR A 445 -1.55 19.09 17.78
C THR A 445 -0.61 20.30 17.77
N THR A 446 -1.08 21.41 18.33
CA THR A 446 -0.28 22.63 18.49
C THR A 446 0.07 22.86 19.96
N TRP A 447 0.75 23.97 20.25
CA TRP A 447 1.13 24.34 21.62
C TRP A 447 -0.08 24.53 22.55
N CYS A 448 -1.24 24.91 22.02
CA CYS A 448 -2.48 24.94 22.79
C CYS A 448 -3.24 23.62 22.61
N ASN A 449 -3.11 22.73 23.59
CA ASN A 449 -3.77 21.44 23.62
C ASN A 449 -4.00 20.98 25.07
N ALA A 450 -5.24 20.64 25.41
CA ALA A 450 -5.56 20.02 26.70
C ALA A 450 -4.98 18.59 26.77
N THR A 451 -4.08 18.35 27.73
CA THR A 451 -3.37 17.08 27.87
C THR A 451 -4.29 15.88 28.12
N GLU A 452 -5.44 16.08 28.76
CA GLU A 452 -6.41 15.02 29.06
C GLU A 452 -7.47 14.80 27.97
N ALA A 453 -7.43 15.54 26.85
CA ALA A 453 -8.48 15.49 25.83
C ALA A 453 -8.75 14.06 25.33
N ALA A 454 -7.70 13.30 25.00
CA ALA A 454 -7.82 11.92 24.54
C ALA A 454 -8.43 10.97 25.58
N SER A 455 -8.02 11.07 26.84
CA SER A 455 -8.51 10.21 27.94
C SER A 455 -9.98 10.48 28.25
N ARG A 456 -10.38 11.76 28.30
CA ARG A 456 -11.76 12.19 28.55
C ARG A 456 -12.70 11.69 27.44
N VAL A 457 -12.31 11.90 26.18
CA VAL A 457 -13.08 11.42 25.02
C VAL A 457 -13.13 9.89 25.01
N THR A 458 -12.03 9.21 25.32
CA THR A 458 -12.00 7.74 25.40
C THR A 458 -13.00 7.21 26.41
N THR A 459 -13.02 7.79 27.61
CA THR A 459 -13.94 7.41 28.69
C THR A 459 -15.41 7.64 28.31
N ALA A 460 -15.69 8.73 27.58
CA ALA A 460 -17.05 9.04 27.15
C ALA A 460 -17.54 8.13 26.01
N CYS A 461 -16.65 7.69 25.12
CA CYS A 461 -17.01 7.18 23.81
C CYS A 461 -16.71 5.69 23.57
N VAL A 462 -15.59 5.16 24.07
CA VAL A 462 -15.17 3.79 23.75
C VAL A 462 -16.17 2.76 24.29
N GLY A 463 -16.47 1.75 23.49
CA GLY A 463 -17.46 0.70 23.77
C GLY A 463 -18.88 1.03 23.31
N ARG A 464 -19.15 2.25 22.85
CA ARG A 464 -20.49 2.69 22.40
C ARG A 464 -20.57 2.79 20.87
N ASN A 465 -21.76 2.62 20.30
CA ASN A 465 -21.98 2.90 18.88
C ASN A 465 -21.94 4.40 18.58
N ALA A 466 -22.42 5.23 19.51
CA ALA A 466 -22.37 6.69 19.42
C ALA A 466 -22.16 7.33 20.79
N CYS A 467 -21.56 8.52 20.80
CA CYS A 467 -21.37 9.37 21.97
C CYS A 467 -21.46 10.86 21.59
N SER A 468 -21.67 11.71 22.58
CA SER A 468 -21.61 13.17 22.42
C SER A 468 -20.68 13.75 23.48
N VAL A 469 -19.81 14.67 23.06
CA VAL A 469 -18.81 15.31 23.91
C VAL A 469 -18.93 16.82 23.75
N ASN A 470 -19.05 17.54 24.88
CA ASN A 470 -19.13 18.99 24.86
C ASN A 470 -17.72 19.58 24.78
N ALA A 471 -17.50 20.48 23.83
CA ALA A 471 -16.26 21.23 23.70
C ALA A 471 -16.29 22.42 24.66
N ASP A 472 -15.99 22.19 25.94
CA ASP A 472 -16.05 23.22 26.97
C ASP A 472 -14.80 23.18 27.88
N SER A 473 -14.32 24.35 28.27
CA SER A 473 -13.18 24.51 29.20
C SER A 473 -13.46 23.97 30.60
N ASN A 474 -14.72 23.79 30.99
CA ASN A 474 -15.11 23.11 32.23
C ASN A 474 -14.86 21.59 32.16
N ASP A 475 -15.01 20.99 30.98
CA ASP A 475 -14.83 19.54 30.78
C ASP A 475 -13.37 19.16 30.52
N PHE A 476 -12.62 20.04 29.84
CA PHE A 476 -11.23 19.77 29.41
C PHE A 476 -10.16 20.64 30.11
N GLY A 477 -10.56 21.63 30.89
CA GLY A 477 -9.69 22.72 31.32
C GLY A 477 -9.44 23.75 30.21
N ASP A 478 -8.95 24.94 30.55
CA ASP A 478 -8.52 25.95 29.56
C ASP A 478 -7.00 25.85 29.34
N PRO A 479 -6.53 25.20 28.25
CA PRO A 479 -5.10 25.11 27.94
C PRO A 479 -4.49 26.41 27.44
N CYS A 480 -5.28 27.38 26.97
CA CYS A 480 -4.79 28.66 26.46
C CYS A 480 -5.84 29.78 26.64
N PRO A 481 -5.80 30.49 27.78
CA PRO A 481 -6.74 31.57 28.07
C PRO A 481 -6.71 32.69 27.02
N GLY A 482 -7.89 33.15 26.61
CA GLY A 482 -8.05 34.23 25.63
C GLY A 482 -7.88 33.81 24.16
N VAL A 483 -7.60 32.53 23.89
CA VAL A 483 -7.53 31.96 22.55
C VAL A 483 -8.80 31.15 22.27
N THR A 484 -9.33 31.28 21.05
CA THR A 484 -10.48 30.49 20.59
C THR A 484 -10.07 29.04 20.42
N LYS A 485 -10.72 28.14 21.15
CA LYS A 485 -10.46 26.70 21.13
C LYS A 485 -11.47 25.97 20.25
N GLN A 486 -11.13 24.73 19.90
CA GLN A 486 -12.03 23.78 19.27
C GLN A 486 -11.73 22.38 19.78
N LEU A 487 -12.73 21.50 19.77
CA LEU A 487 -12.56 20.08 20.02
C LEU A 487 -12.45 19.35 18.69
N SER A 488 -11.28 18.78 18.40
CA SER A 488 -11.04 17.94 17.23
C SER A 488 -10.77 16.51 17.68
N VAL A 489 -11.54 15.55 17.16
CA VAL A 489 -11.46 14.13 17.55
C VAL A 489 -11.40 13.25 16.32
N VAL A 490 -10.56 12.21 16.41
CA VAL A 490 -10.54 11.07 15.51
C VAL A 490 -10.75 9.82 16.36
N ALA A 491 -11.73 9.02 15.98
CA ALA A 491 -12.07 7.78 16.64
C ALA A 491 -12.08 6.63 15.64
N LYS A 492 -11.71 5.42 16.08
CA LYS A 492 -11.84 4.20 15.30
C LYS A 492 -13.13 3.47 15.68
N CYS A 493 -13.84 3.02 14.67
CA CYS A 493 -14.94 2.09 14.75
C CYS A 493 -14.44 0.67 14.51
N VAL A 494 -15.22 -0.30 14.98
CA VAL A 494 -15.01 -1.70 14.68
C VAL A 494 -16.35 -2.41 14.69
N ASP A 495 -16.51 -3.45 13.87
CA ASP A 495 -17.69 -4.32 13.94
C ASP A 495 -17.90 -4.82 15.37
N ASN A 496 -19.15 -4.81 15.84
CA ASN A 496 -19.48 -5.19 17.21
C ASN A 496 -19.06 -6.63 17.56
N ASN A 497 -18.94 -7.47 16.55
CA ASN A 497 -18.50 -8.85 16.66
C ASN A 497 -16.98 -9.02 16.54
N LEU A 498 -16.21 -7.97 16.25
CA LEU A 498 -14.75 -8.04 16.24
C LEU A 498 -14.20 -7.70 17.62
N ILE A 499 -13.33 -8.58 18.13
CA ILE A 499 -12.61 -8.39 19.38
C ILE A 499 -11.12 -8.58 19.12
N GLY A 500 -10.29 -8.03 19.98
CA GLY A 500 -8.85 -8.20 19.89
C GLY A 500 -8.16 -7.72 21.14
N GLY A 501 -6.88 -8.01 21.23
CA GLY A 501 -6.08 -7.69 22.40
C GLY A 501 -4.59 -7.80 22.09
N SER A 502 -3.80 -7.35 23.06
CA SER A 502 -2.35 -7.37 23.05
C SER A 502 -1.87 -7.86 24.42
N VAL A 503 -1.02 -8.87 24.44
CA VAL A 503 -0.53 -9.49 25.68
C VAL A 503 0.96 -9.75 25.57
N ALA A 504 1.73 -9.23 26.53
CA ALA A 504 3.18 -9.44 26.58
C ALA A 504 3.55 -10.92 26.82
N ASP A 505 4.76 -11.28 26.40
CA ASP A 505 5.33 -12.60 26.68
C ASP A 505 5.34 -12.95 28.17
N GLY A 506 4.99 -14.20 28.49
CA GLY A 506 4.74 -14.67 29.85
C GLY A 506 3.32 -14.41 30.38
N GLY A 507 2.48 -13.67 29.65
CA GLY A 507 1.10 -13.39 30.01
C GLY A 507 0.10 -14.51 29.65
N SER A 508 -1.19 -14.23 29.86
CA SER A 508 -2.30 -15.10 29.44
C SER A 508 -3.35 -14.29 28.69
N ALA A 509 -3.58 -14.64 27.44
CA ALA A 509 -4.58 -13.99 26.60
C ALA A 509 -5.97 -14.61 26.85
N VAL A 510 -6.89 -13.81 27.40
CA VAL A 510 -8.29 -14.19 27.58
C VAL A 510 -9.09 -13.67 26.39
N ILE A 511 -9.53 -14.58 25.53
CA ILE A 511 -10.35 -14.31 24.36
C ILE A 511 -11.81 -14.58 24.74
N GLN A 512 -12.61 -13.52 24.84
CA GLN A 512 -13.97 -13.59 25.35
C GLN A 512 -14.94 -12.86 24.43
N CYS A 513 -15.93 -13.60 23.91
CA CYS A 513 -17.04 -13.01 23.16
C CYS A 513 -18.18 -12.53 24.09
N PRO A 514 -19.00 -11.56 23.65
CA PRO A 514 -20.21 -11.17 24.38
C PRO A 514 -21.16 -12.35 24.66
N ALA A 515 -22.06 -12.17 25.64
CA ALA A 515 -23.06 -13.19 25.97
C ALA A 515 -23.92 -13.56 24.74
N GLY A 516 -24.20 -14.86 24.56
CA GLY A 516 -24.96 -15.37 23.41
C GLY A 516 -24.16 -15.47 22.10
N GLN A 517 -22.84 -15.33 22.17
CA GLN A 517 -21.93 -15.47 21.04
C GLN A 517 -20.79 -16.45 21.37
N TYR A 518 -20.04 -16.88 20.36
CA TYR A 518 -18.83 -17.69 20.50
C TYR A 518 -17.75 -17.20 19.53
N ILE A 519 -16.50 -17.60 19.76
CA ILE A 519 -15.37 -17.28 18.89
C ILE A 519 -15.57 -18.04 17.57
N GLY A 520 -15.97 -17.33 16.53
CA GLY A 520 -16.27 -17.90 15.23
C GLY A 520 -15.02 -18.10 14.36
N SER A 521 -14.08 -17.15 14.42
CA SER A 521 -12.83 -17.23 13.66
C SER A 521 -11.72 -16.40 14.31
N MET A 522 -10.47 -16.67 13.93
CA MET A 522 -9.27 -15.90 14.29
C MET A 522 -8.65 -15.29 13.03
N PRO A 523 -9.11 -14.12 12.55
CA PRO A 523 -8.56 -13.48 11.35
C PRO A 523 -7.08 -13.12 11.44
N PHE A 524 -6.60 -12.82 12.64
CA PHE A 524 -5.23 -12.37 12.86
C PHE A 524 -4.72 -12.85 14.21
N ALA A 525 -3.47 -13.32 14.24
CA ALA A 525 -2.66 -13.33 15.44
C ALA A 525 -1.18 -13.34 15.04
N ALA A 526 -0.37 -12.58 15.76
CA ALA A 526 1.06 -12.46 15.56
C ALA A 526 1.75 -12.49 16.92
N TYR A 527 2.67 -13.44 17.11
CA TYR A 527 3.52 -13.50 18.29
C TYR A 527 4.94 -13.14 17.89
N GLY A 528 5.49 -12.06 18.45
CA GLY A 528 6.77 -11.48 18.03
C GLY A 528 6.84 -9.99 18.32
N THR A 529 7.18 -9.19 17.30
CA THR A 529 7.16 -7.70 17.39
C THR A 529 6.19 -7.08 16.38
N PRO A 530 4.89 -7.44 16.42
CA PRO A 530 3.90 -6.85 15.52
C PRO A 530 3.77 -5.33 15.70
N TYR A 531 3.28 -4.67 14.66
CA TYR A 531 3.03 -3.23 14.65
C TYR A 531 1.53 -2.92 14.61
N GLY A 532 1.18 -1.73 15.06
CA GLY A 532 -0.18 -1.22 15.03
C GLY A 532 -0.94 -1.43 16.34
N THR A 533 -2.25 -1.24 16.28
CA THR A 533 -3.16 -1.37 17.41
C THR A 533 -4.48 -1.93 16.93
N PHE A 534 -5.21 -2.62 17.79
CA PHE A 534 -6.52 -3.16 17.43
C PHE A 534 -7.43 -2.08 16.82
N PRO A 535 -8.08 -2.32 15.67
CA PRO A 535 -8.16 -3.57 14.90
C PRO A 535 -7.11 -3.75 13.79
N ASP A 536 -6.22 -2.78 13.61
CA ASP A 536 -5.30 -2.65 12.48
C ASP A 536 -3.89 -3.16 12.81
N TYR A 537 -3.79 -4.41 13.26
CA TYR A 537 -2.49 -5.04 13.50
C TYR A 537 -1.81 -5.45 12.20
N SER A 538 -0.47 -5.45 12.20
CA SER A 538 0.36 -5.91 11.10
C SER A 538 1.52 -6.76 11.61
N VAL A 539 1.86 -7.81 10.87
CA VAL A 539 3.01 -8.65 11.20
C VAL A 539 4.31 -7.91 10.94
N HIS A 540 5.31 -8.18 11.78
CA HIS A 540 6.70 -7.82 11.48
C HIS A 540 7.43 -9.06 10.97
N ALA A 541 7.73 -9.09 9.67
CA ALA A 541 8.27 -10.28 9.02
C ALA A 541 9.57 -10.80 9.66
N ALA A 542 10.42 -9.91 10.19
CA ALA A 542 11.68 -10.28 10.83
C ALA A 542 11.50 -10.94 12.21
N CYS A 543 10.37 -10.73 12.88
CA CYS A 543 10.07 -11.40 14.14
C CYS A 543 8.56 -11.63 14.29
N ASN A 544 8.11 -12.77 13.75
CA ASN A 544 6.75 -13.26 13.87
C ASN A 544 6.75 -14.80 13.85
N ALA A 545 6.06 -15.42 14.80
CA ALA A 545 5.91 -16.87 14.85
C ALA A 545 4.93 -17.38 13.79
N ASP A 546 5.29 -18.45 13.11
CA ASP A 546 4.47 -19.07 12.09
C ASP A 546 3.18 -19.68 12.65
N GLY A 547 2.06 -19.37 11.99
CA GLY A 547 0.77 -20.00 12.25
C GLY A 547 0.14 -19.68 13.61
N ALA A 548 0.52 -18.57 14.27
CA ALA A 548 -0.03 -18.19 15.58
C ALA A 548 -1.57 -18.15 15.59
N ALA A 549 -2.19 -17.59 14.56
CA ALA A 549 -3.65 -17.53 14.43
C ALA A 549 -4.29 -18.92 14.36
N ALA A 550 -3.69 -19.85 13.62
CA ALA A 550 -4.18 -21.22 13.48
C ALA A 550 -4.05 -22.00 14.81
N LYS A 551 -2.93 -21.84 15.52
CA LYS A 551 -2.72 -22.44 16.85
C LYS A 551 -3.76 -21.98 17.87
N ILE A 552 -4.10 -20.69 17.86
CA ILE A 552 -5.15 -20.16 18.74
C ILE A 552 -6.53 -20.64 18.28
N ALA A 553 -6.78 -20.67 16.96
CA ALA A 553 -8.06 -21.08 16.41
C ALA A 553 -8.43 -22.52 16.79
N THR A 554 -7.47 -23.46 16.72
CA THR A 554 -7.73 -24.87 17.08
C THR A 554 -8.12 -25.06 18.54
N GLN A 555 -7.64 -24.19 19.43
CA GLN A 555 -8.01 -24.22 20.84
C GLN A 555 -9.31 -23.45 21.13
N CYS A 556 -9.51 -22.30 20.50
CA CYS A 556 -10.50 -21.32 20.96
C CYS A 556 -11.78 -21.23 20.10
N VAL A 557 -11.73 -21.56 18.81
CA VAL A 557 -12.92 -21.45 17.94
C VAL A 557 -14.00 -22.43 18.41
N GLY A 558 -15.24 -21.96 18.48
CA GLY A 558 -16.39 -22.71 19.01
C GLY A 558 -16.67 -22.46 20.50
N GLN A 559 -15.77 -21.80 21.23
CA GLN A 559 -15.96 -21.48 22.65
C GLN A 559 -16.40 -20.02 22.84
N ASN A 560 -17.16 -19.73 23.90
CA ASN A 560 -17.48 -18.34 24.27
C ASN A 560 -16.29 -17.62 24.94
N SER A 561 -15.48 -18.38 25.67
CA SER A 561 -14.30 -17.93 26.39
C SER A 561 -13.15 -18.92 26.15
N CYS A 562 -11.95 -18.42 25.94
CA CYS A 562 -10.75 -19.23 25.80
C CYS A 562 -9.56 -18.50 26.44
N THR A 563 -8.68 -19.23 27.13
CA THR A 563 -7.43 -18.66 27.67
C THR A 563 -6.23 -19.34 27.02
N VAL A 564 -5.32 -18.54 26.47
CA VAL A 564 -4.10 -19.02 25.81
C VAL A 564 -2.88 -18.48 26.55
N ALA A 565 -1.96 -19.37 26.93
CA ALA A 565 -0.68 -18.97 27.50
C ALA A 565 0.18 -18.31 26.42
N VAL A 566 0.70 -17.11 26.70
CA VAL A 566 1.56 -16.38 25.78
C VAL A 566 3.00 -16.67 26.13
N SER A 567 3.61 -17.59 25.41
CA SER A 567 5.00 -18.01 25.67
C SER A 567 5.68 -18.56 24.42
N THR A 568 7.01 -18.55 24.44
CA THR A 568 7.85 -19.24 23.45
C THR A 568 7.59 -20.75 23.42
N HIS A 569 7.11 -21.34 24.52
CA HIS A 569 6.73 -22.75 24.54
C HIS A 569 5.49 -23.02 23.67
N THR A 570 4.52 -22.10 23.68
CA THR A 570 3.27 -22.23 22.93
C THR A 570 3.46 -21.89 21.45
N PHE A 571 4.20 -20.82 21.16
CA PHE A 571 4.29 -20.28 19.80
C PHE A 571 5.61 -20.58 19.08
N GLY A 572 6.66 -20.98 19.80
CA GLY A 572 8.05 -20.94 19.33
C GLY A 572 8.70 -19.58 19.64
N ASP A 573 10.04 -19.49 19.63
CA ASP A 573 10.73 -18.20 19.74
C ASP A 573 11.11 -17.68 18.33
N PRO A 574 10.40 -16.68 17.79
CA PRO A 574 10.70 -16.12 16.47
C PRO A 574 11.90 -15.15 16.47
N CYS A 575 12.29 -14.59 17.63
CA CYS A 575 13.45 -13.71 17.71
C CYS A 575 14.05 -13.71 19.13
N GLU A 576 15.18 -14.40 19.26
CA GLU A 576 15.88 -14.55 20.54
C GLU A 576 16.40 -13.20 21.06
N GLY A 577 16.28 -13.00 22.38
CA GLY A 577 16.75 -11.78 23.05
C GLY A 577 15.87 -10.53 22.89
N GLN A 578 14.81 -10.60 22.08
CA GLN A 578 13.85 -9.51 21.90
C GLN A 578 12.59 -9.74 22.76
N ALA A 579 12.01 -8.63 23.24
CA ALA A 579 10.72 -8.64 23.91
C ALA A 579 9.62 -8.97 22.90
N LYS A 580 8.77 -9.94 23.24
CA LYS A 580 7.70 -10.44 22.37
C LYS A 580 6.32 -10.09 22.93
N VAL A 581 5.37 -9.92 22.03
CA VAL A 581 3.97 -9.65 22.32
C VAL A 581 3.11 -10.52 21.42
N LEU A 582 1.97 -11.00 21.94
CA LEU A 582 0.89 -11.59 21.15
C LEU A 582 -0.19 -10.54 20.89
N ASP A 583 -0.27 -10.07 19.65
CA ASP A 583 -1.42 -9.30 19.15
C ASP A 583 -2.37 -10.23 18.42
N TRP A 584 -3.66 -10.11 18.69
CA TRP A 584 -4.66 -11.01 18.13
C TRP A 584 -6.00 -10.32 17.88
N THR A 585 -6.73 -10.84 16.90
CA THR A 585 -8.08 -10.43 16.52
C THR A 585 -8.94 -11.67 16.28
N ALA A 586 -10.16 -11.66 16.82
CA ALA A 586 -11.16 -12.71 16.64
C ALA A 586 -12.50 -12.12 16.19
N LYS A 587 -13.24 -12.86 15.34
CA LYS A 587 -14.66 -12.55 15.08
C LYS A 587 -15.54 -13.46 15.91
N CYS A 588 -16.49 -12.86 16.62
CA CYS A 588 -17.55 -13.54 17.33
C CYS A 588 -18.71 -13.85 16.40
N ALA A 589 -19.33 -15.01 16.57
CA ALA A 589 -20.54 -15.41 15.87
C ALA A 589 -21.66 -15.60 16.90
N PRO A 590 -22.91 -15.21 16.59
CA PRO A 590 -24.05 -15.57 17.41
C PRO A 590 -24.14 -17.09 17.59
N SER A 591 -24.54 -17.57 18.77
CA SER A 591 -24.61 -19.02 19.06
C SER A 591 -25.57 -19.81 18.15
N ASN A 592 -26.46 -19.12 17.44
CA ASN A 592 -27.37 -19.70 16.47
C ASN A 592 -26.87 -19.61 15.02
N VAL A 593 -25.68 -19.07 14.76
CA VAL A 593 -25.09 -18.99 13.42
C VAL A 593 -23.95 -19.99 13.34
N ILE A 594 -23.90 -20.78 12.28
CA ILE A 594 -22.81 -21.72 11.98
C ILE A 594 -22.20 -21.44 10.62
N GLY A 595 -20.96 -21.85 10.39
CA GLY A 595 -20.33 -21.68 9.09
C GLY A 595 -19.01 -22.40 8.97
N THR A 596 -18.53 -22.51 7.74
CA THR A 596 -17.28 -23.16 7.40
C THR A 596 -16.73 -22.59 6.09
N ILE A 597 -15.43 -22.72 5.89
CA ILE A 597 -14.76 -22.44 4.63
C ILE A 597 -13.78 -23.58 4.36
N VAL A 598 -13.84 -24.16 3.18
CA VAL A 598 -12.96 -25.26 2.79
C VAL A 598 -12.41 -25.01 1.39
N ASN A 599 -11.19 -25.50 1.14
CA ASN A 599 -10.56 -25.43 -0.17
C ASN A 599 -11.29 -26.31 -1.19
N ASP A 600 -11.06 -26.04 -2.47
CA ASP A 600 -11.52 -26.89 -3.57
C ASP A 600 -11.12 -28.37 -3.36
N GLY A 601 -12.04 -29.27 -3.71
CA GLY A 601 -11.93 -30.73 -3.48
C GLY A 601 -12.27 -31.21 -2.07
N SER A 602 -12.47 -30.32 -1.09
CA SER A 602 -12.76 -30.69 0.30
C SER A 602 -14.27 -30.76 0.60
N SER A 603 -14.66 -31.46 1.67
CA SER A 603 -16.05 -31.52 2.13
C SER A 603 -16.35 -30.44 3.17
N ALA A 604 -17.29 -29.56 2.86
CA ALA A 604 -17.81 -28.54 3.77
C ALA A 604 -18.94 -29.12 4.62
N THR A 605 -18.73 -29.25 5.93
CA THR A 605 -19.76 -29.72 6.86
C THR A 605 -20.30 -28.59 7.72
N LEU A 606 -21.63 -28.46 7.76
CA LEU A 606 -22.38 -27.61 8.67
C LEU A 606 -23.11 -28.48 9.68
N GLN A 607 -22.94 -28.19 10.97
CA GLN A 607 -23.55 -28.92 12.08
C GLN A 607 -24.20 -27.96 13.06
N CYS A 608 -25.53 -28.01 13.18
CA CYS A 608 -26.24 -27.30 14.24
C CYS A 608 -26.07 -28.02 15.60
N PRO A 609 -26.21 -27.30 16.73
CA PRO A 609 -26.28 -27.91 18.04
C PRO A 609 -27.39 -28.96 18.16
N LEU A 610 -27.29 -29.86 19.13
CA LEU A 610 -28.31 -30.88 19.38
C LEU A 610 -29.69 -30.23 19.62
N GLY A 611 -30.71 -30.70 18.92
CA GLY A 611 -32.07 -30.14 18.98
C GLY A 611 -32.28 -28.90 18.11
N TYR A 612 -31.35 -28.58 17.21
CA TYR A 612 -31.48 -27.48 16.24
C TYR A 612 -31.35 -27.98 14.79
N TYR A 613 -31.90 -27.23 13.85
CA TYR A 613 -31.75 -27.46 12.41
C TYR A 613 -31.46 -26.16 11.67
N MET A 614 -30.86 -26.27 10.49
CA MET A 614 -30.56 -25.11 9.63
C MET A 614 -31.86 -24.55 9.05
N SER A 615 -32.26 -23.36 9.48
CA SER A 615 -33.46 -22.68 8.98
C SER A 615 -33.20 -21.97 7.66
N THR A 616 -32.02 -21.36 7.51
CA THR A 616 -31.62 -20.63 6.29
C THR A 616 -30.12 -20.69 6.06
N ILE A 617 -29.71 -20.67 4.79
CA ILE A 617 -28.34 -20.34 4.39
C ILE A 617 -28.22 -18.81 4.29
N ASN A 618 -27.32 -18.23 5.07
CA ASN A 618 -27.06 -16.79 5.10
C ASN A 618 -26.12 -16.38 3.98
N PHE A 619 -25.15 -17.24 3.68
CA PHE A 619 -24.12 -17.01 2.68
C PHE A 619 -23.68 -18.35 2.09
N ALA A 620 -23.49 -18.38 0.77
CA ALA A 620 -22.77 -19.45 0.10
C ALA A 620 -22.02 -18.89 -1.11
N SER A 621 -20.74 -19.21 -1.21
CA SER A 621 -19.92 -18.85 -2.37
C SER A 621 -18.87 -19.91 -2.63
N TYR A 622 -18.97 -20.57 -3.77
CA TYR A 622 -17.89 -21.32 -4.38
C TYR A 622 -17.13 -20.42 -5.37
N GLY A 623 -15.83 -20.19 -5.13
CA GLY A 623 -15.04 -19.20 -5.86
C GLY A 623 -13.88 -18.68 -5.02
N THR A 624 -13.65 -17.37 -5.00
CA THR A 624 -12.68 -16.69 -4.11
C THR A 624 -13.40 -15.84 -3.05
N PRO A 625 -14.22 -16.43 -2.16
CA PRO A 625 -14.93 -15.65 -1.14
C PRO A 625 -13.94 -14.90 -0.25
N GLY A 626 -14.25 -13.62 0.00
CA GLY A 626 -13.50 -12.78 0.94
C GLY A 626 -14.09 -12.86 2.36
N GLY A 627 -13.39 -12.21 3.29
CA GLY A 627 -13.84 -12.10 4.68
C GLY A 627 -13.57 -13.34 5.53
N TYR A 628 -14.15 -13.35 6.73
CA TYR A 628 -13.99 -14.41 7.72
C TYR A 628 -15.33 -14.67 8.38
N PHE A 629 -15.60 -15.93 8.77
CA PHE A 629 -16.82 -16.28 9.48
C PHE A 629 -17.03 -15.38 10.72
N PRO A 630 -18.24 -14.81 10.94
CA PRO A 630 -19.48 -15.03 10.18
C PRO A 630 -19.72 -14.14 8.95
N ASP A 631 -18.82 -13.20 8.67
CA ASP A 631 -18.99 -12.12 7.68
C ASP A 631 -18.18 -12.40 6.40
N TYR A 632 -18.64 -13.38 5.63
CA TYR A 632 -18.08 -13.64 4.30
C TYR A 632 -18.59 -12.61 3.28
N SER A 633 -17.81 -12.38 2.23
CA SER A 633 -18.15 -11.49 1.12
C SER A 633 -18.00 -12.19 -0.23
N ILE A 634 -18.89 -11.89 -1.17
CA ILE A 634 -18.76 -12.35 -2.55
C ILE A 634 -17.65 -11.56 -3.23
N ASP A 635 -16.72 -12.28 -3.86
CA ASP A 635 -15.87 -11.72 -4.91
C ASP A 635 -16.65 -11.83 -6.24
N SER A 636 -17.04 -10.67 -6.79
CA SER A 636 -17.85 -10.63 -8.01
C SER A 636 -17.10 -11.16 -9.25
N THR A 637 -15.77 -11.27 -9.20
CA THR A 637 -14.95 -11.75 -10.32
C THR A 637 -14.88 -13.28 -10.40
N CYS A 638 -15.08 -13.97 -9.27
CA CYS A 638 -14.88 -15.41 -9.15
C CYS A 638 -15.83 -15.95 -8.08
N HIS A 639 -17.08 -16.14 -8.50
CA HIS A 639 -18.19 -16.65 -7.68
C HIS A 639 -19.18 -17.43 -8.56
N ALA A 640 -19.55 -18.64 -8.15
CA ALA A 640 -20.61 -19.41 -8.80
C ALA A 640 -22.00 -18.91 -8.34
N PRO A 641 -22.83 -18.31 -9.22
CA PRO A 641 -24.13 -17.73 -8.82
C PRO A 641 -25.13 -18.74 -8.24
N SER A 642 -24.95 -20.02 -8.56
CA SER A 642 -25.77 -21.13 -8.05
C SER A 642 -25.41 -21.56 -6.63
N SER A 643 -24.34 -21.04 -6.03
CA SER A 643 -23.84 -21.46 -4.71
C SER A 643 -24.93 -21.44 -3.64
N THR A 644 -25.71 -20.36 -3.57
CA THR A 644 -26.77 -20.18 -2.56
C THR A 644 -27.95 -21.11 -2.77
N SER A 645 -28.42 -21.30 -4.01
CA SER A 645 -29.55 -22.19 -4.28
C SER A 645 -29.21 -23.64 -4.01
N ILE A 646 -27.99 -24.07 -4.38
CA ILE A 646 -27.49 -25.42 -4.14
C ILE A 646 -27.34 -25.66 -2.63
N ALA A 647 -26.66 -24.77 -1.91
CA ALA A 647 -26.52 -24.90 -0.46
C ALA A 647 -27.87 -24.90 0.27
N THR A 648 -28.79 -24.02 -0.14
CA THR A 648 -30.15 -23.94 0.43
C THR A 648 -30.89 -25.26 0.25
N SER A 649 -30.92 -25.79 -0.97
CA SER A 649 -31.62 -27.05 -1.30
C SER A 649 -31.04 -28.26 -0.58
N ALA A 650 -29.72 -28.26 -0.33
CA ALA A 650 -29.04 -29.38 0.29
C ALA A 650 -29.12 -29.36 1.83
N CYS A 651 -29.08 -28.18 2.44
CA CYS A 651 -28.83 -28.04 3.88
C CYS A 651 -30.03 -27.57 4.71
N VAL A 652 -30.94 -26.77 4.17
CA VAL A 652 -32.09 -26.26 4.93
C VAL A 652 -32.99 -27.42 5.38
N GLY A 653 -33.43 -27.38 6.63
CA GLY A 653 -34.24 -28.42 7.26
C GLY A 653 -33.45 -29.57 7.89
N LYS A 654 -32.12 -29.60 7.76
CA LYS A 654 -31.26 -30.63 8.36
C LYS A 654 -30.52 -30.09 9.59
N SER A 655 -30.22 -30.96 10.55
CA SER A 655 -29.28 -30.66 11.65
C SER A 655 -27.82 -30.70 11.20
N THR A 656 -27.55 -31.46 10.14
CA THR A 656 -26.22 -31.71 9.59
C THR A 656 -26.29 -31.70 8.06
N CYS A 657 -25.34 -31.02 7.41
CA CYS A 657 -25.23 -30.99 5.96
C CYS A 657 -23.77 -31.07 5.56
N THR A 658 -23.46 -31.87 4.54
CA THR A 658 -22.12 -31.95 3.95
C THR A 658 -22.23 -31.70 2.45
N LEU A 659 -21.42 -30.78 1.94
CA LEU A 659 -21.32 -30.41 0.52
C LEU A 659 -19.89 -30.60 0.04
N LEU A 660 -19.70 -31.15 -1.16
CA LEU A 660 -18.39 -31.23 -1.78
C LEU A 660 -18.06 -29.90 -2.45
N ALA A 661 -16.95 -29.26 -2.06
CA ALA A 661 -16.43 -28.11 -2.77
C ALA A 661 -15.80 -28.59 -4.07
N GLY A 662 -16.42 -28.24 -5.20
CA GLY A 662 -15.90 -28.65 -6.49
C GLY A 662 -16.77 -28.23 -7.68
N PRO A 663 -16.18 -28.22 -8.89
CA PRO A 663 -16.88 -27.81 -10.10
C PRO A 663 -18.02 -28.78 -10.47
N GLY A 664 -17.96 -30.03 -10.02
CA GLY A 664 -19.05 -31.00 -10.19
C GLY A 664 -20.32 -30.61 -9.43
N SER A 665 -20.21 -29.85 -8.34
CA SER A 665 -21.36 -29.37 -7.57
C SER A 665 -21.77 -27.95 -7.94
N PHE A 666 -20.82 -27.07 -8.25
CA PHE A 666 -21.11 -25.63 -8.38
C PHE A 666 -20.79 -25.01 -9.74
N SER A 667 -20.31 -25.79 -10.73
CA SER A 667 -19.62 -25.32 -11.94
C SER A 667 -18.31 -24.56 -11.62
N ASP A 668 -17.38 -24.43 -12.57
CA ASP A 668 -16.16 -23.65 -12.36
C ASP A 668 -16.38 -22.18 -12.76
N PRO A 669 -16.45 -21.24 -11.79
CA PRO A 669 -16.63 -19.82 -12.10
C PRO A 669 -15.36 -19.13 -12.62
N CYS A 670 -14.18 -19.71 -12.40
CA CYS A 670 -12.87 -19.08 -12.65
C CYS A 670 -11.80 -20.16 -12.85
N PRO A 671 -11.62 -20.65 -14.09
CA PRO A 671 -10.63 -21.66 -14.42
C PRO A 671 -9.21 -21.21 -14.10
N GLY A 672 -8.39 -22.10 -13.54
CA GLY A 672 -7.00 -21.83 -13.17
C GLY A 672 -6.81 -21.04 -11.88
N VAL A 673 -7.89 -20.55 -11.26
CA VAL A 673 -7.87 -19.90 -9.95
C VAL A 673 -8.19 -20.91 -8.85
N ALA A 674 -7.43 -20.86 -7.75
CA ALA A 674 -7.70 -21.65 -6.56
C ALA A 674 -9.02 -21.21 -5.92
N LYS A 675 -9.96 -22.15 -5.78
CA LYS A 675 -11.30 -21.88 -5.28
C LYS A 675 -11.48 -22.40 -3.86
N SER A 676 -12.50 -21.89 -3.18
CA SER A 676 -12.95 -22.33 -1.87
C SER A 676 -14.47 -22.24 -1.81
N LEU A 677 -15.08 -23.09 -0.99
CA LEU A 677 -16.50 -23.04 -0.66
C LEU A 677 -16.66 -22.46 0.75
N ALA A 678 -17.19 -21.24 0.85
CA ALA A 678 -17.58 -20.63 2.11
C ALA A 678 -19.10 -20.72 2.29
N LEU A 679 -19.53 -21.17 3.47
CA LEU A 679 -20.93 -21.33 3.85
C LEU A 679 -21.21 -20.73 5.23
N SER A 680 -22.36 -20.10 5.41
CA SER A 680 -22.92 -19.81 6.73
C SER A 680 -24.42 -20.00 6.76
N ALA A 681 -24.96 -20.40 7.92
CA ALA A 681 -26.36 -20.75 8.11
C ALA A 681 -26.84 -20.37 9.51
N ASP A 682 -28.15 -20.13 9.62
CA ASP A 682 -28.83 -19.99 10.90
C ASP A 682 -29.39 -21.32 11.36
N CYS A 683 -29.15 -21.64 12.62
CA CYS A 683 -29.74 -22.75 13.35
C CYS A 683 -30.90 -22.25 14.19
N ILE A 684 -32.03 -22.93 14.12
CA ILE A 684 -33.17 -22.68 15.00
C ILE A 684 -33.55 -23.97 15.73
N SER A 685 -34.10 -23.84 16.93
CA SER A 685 -34.54 -25.00 17.71
C SER A 685 -35.59 -25.79 16.91
N ASN A 686 -35.52 -27.12 16.98
CA ASN A 686 -36.51 -28.04 16.41
C ASN A 686 -37.92 -27.86 16.99
N LEU A 687 -38.04 -27.16 18.12
CA LEU A 687 -39.32 -26.78 18.69
C LEU A 687 -39.91 -25.53 18.03
N VAL A 688 -39.11 -24.72 17.34
CA VAL A 688 -39.63 -23.57 16.60
C VAL A 688 -40.04 -24.02 15.22
N ILE A 689 -41.31 -23.83 14.88
CA ILE A 689 -41.90 -24.15 13.59
C ILE A 689 -42.44 -22.88 12.95
N GLY A 690 -42.52 -22.85 11.63
CA GLY A 690 -43.03 -21.68 10.93
C GLY A 690 -42.53 -21.60 9.49
N GLY A 691 -42.85 -20.49 8.84
CA GLY A 691 -42.47 -20.24 7.45
C GLY A 691 -43.30 -19.12 6.84
N THR A 692 -43.24 -19.03 5.51
CA THR A 692 -44.01 -18.08 4.71
C THR A 692 -44.89 -18.81 3.71
N ALA A 693 -46.13 -18.35 3.52
CA ALA A 693 -47.06 -18.84 2.51
C ALA A 693 -47.54 -17.67 1.65
N ALA A 694 -47.36 -17.76 0.33
CA ALA A 694 -47.79 -16.74 -0.61
C ALA A 694 -49.30 -16.49 -0.52
N GLN A 695 -49.76 -15.31 -0.90
CA GLN A 695 -51.18 -15.00 -0.97
C GLN A 695 -51.95 -16.07 -1.78
N ASN A 696 -53.11 -16.47 -1.26
CA ASN A 696 -53.99 -17.52 -1.78
C ASN A 696 -53.41 -18.95 -1.73
N THR A 697 -52.36 -19.18 -0.94
CA THR A 697 -51.86 -20.54 -0.63
C THR A 697 -52.21 -20.94 0.81
N VAL A 698 -52.04 -22.21 1.15
CA VAL A 698 -52.27 -22.72 2.50
C VAL A 698 -50.94 -22.93 3.21
N MET A 699 -50.79 -22.35 4.39
CA MET A 699 -49.68 -22.63 5.30
C MET A 699 -50.03 -23.85 6.15
N ASN A 700 -49.14 -24.85 6.18
CA ASN A 700 -49.24 -26.00 7.06
C ASN A 700 -48.13 -25.95 8.11
N LEU A 701 -48.50 -25.98 9.38
CA LEU A 701 -47.57 -26.04 10.51
C LEU A 701 -47.73 -27.39 11.21
N ALA A 702 -46.61 -28.03 11.53
CA ALA A 702 -46.61 -29.31 12.25
C ALA A 702 -45.48 -29.32 13.28
N CYS A 703 -45.81 -29.64 14.52
CA CYS A 703 -44.85 -29.84 15.59
C CYS A 703 -44.15 -31.21 15.45
N PRO A 704 -42.94 -31.37 16.02
CA PRO A 704 -42.30 -32.66 16.17
C PRO A 704 -43.19 -33.67 16.91
N LYS A 705 -42.99 -34.96 16.65
CA LYS A 705 -43.79 -36.05 17.24
C LYS A 705 -43.83 -35.94 18.77
N GLY A 706 -45.04 -35.87 19.34
CA GLY A 706 -45.27 -35.77 20.79
C GLY A 706 -45.29 -34.34 21.34
N ALA A 707 -45.05 -33.32 20.51
CA ALA A 707 -45.16 -31.91 20.88
C ALA A 707 -46.44 -31.26 20.30
N THR A 708 -46.94 -30.24 20.97
CA THR A 708 -48.04 -29.38 20.50
C THR A 708 -47.60 -27.92 20.45
N VAL A 709 -48.27 -27.11 19.63
CA VAL A 709 -47.99 -25.69 19.53
C VAL A 709 -48.32 -25.02 20.86
N ARG A 710 -47.30 -24.52 21.56
CA ARG A 710 -47.40 -23.89 22.87
C ARG A 710 -47.62 -22.39 22.77
N SER A 711 -46.93 -21.72 21.84
CA SER A 711 -47.05 -20.28 21.60
C SER A 711 -46.96 -19.95 20.12
N ILE A 712 -47.60 -18.85 19.73
CA ILE A 712 -47.36 -18.18 18.46
C ILE A 712 -46.49 -16.96 18.77
N ASP A 713 -45.24 -17.02 18.34
CA ASP A 713 -44.22 -16.01 18.66
C ASP A 713 -44.26 -14.84 17.68
N PHE A 714 -44.71 -15.11 16.44
CA PHE A 714 -44.93 -14.10 15.40
C PHE A 714 -46.00 -14.56 14.42
N ALA A 715 -46.86 -13.65 13.96
CA ALA A 715 -47.65 -13.86 12.75
C ALA A 715 -47.97 -12.52 12.07
N SER A 716 -47.85 -12.49 10.75
CA SER A 716 -48.17 -11.32 9.93
C SER A 716 -48.68 -11.73 8.57
N TYR A 717 -49.89 -11.30 8.21
CA TYR A 717 -50.37 -11.31 6.83
C TYR A 717 -50.19 -9.92 6.23
N GLY A 718 -49.31 -9.82 5.21
CA GLY A 718 -48.94 -8.53 4.62
C GLY A 718 -47.58 -8.62 3.94
N THR A 719 -46.66 -7.71 4.28
CA THR A 719 -45.27 -7.71 3.79
C THR A 719 -44.24 -7.74 4.93
N PRO A 720 -44.31 -8.73 5.84
CA PRO A 720 -43.35 -8.83 6.95
C PRO A 720 -41.93 -9.05 6.44
N THR A 721 -40.95 -8.44 7.05
CA THR A 721 -39.53 -8.63 6.66
C THR A 721 -38.88 -9.72 7.51
N GLY A 722 -37.74 -10.23 7.04
CA GLY A 722 -36.97 -11.22 7.78
C GLY A 722 -37.32 -12.66 7.41
N LYS A 723 -37.03 -13.59 8.33
CA LYS A 723 -37.07 -15.03 8.11
C LYS A 723 -37.45 -15.75 9.40
N LEU A 724 -37.70 -17.06 9.31
CA LEU A 724 -38.02 -17.89 10.47
C LEU A 724 -36.93 -17.78 11.56
N GLY A 725 -37.32 -17.35 12.75
CA GLY A 725 -36.45 -17.01 13.89
C GLY A 725 -36.25 -15.50 14.11
N ALA A 726 -36.49 -14.67 13.09
CA ALA A 726 -36.25 -13.22 13.13
C ALA A 726 -37.23 -12.45 12.23
N PHE A 727 -38.50 -12.83 12.22
CA PHE A 727 -39.52 -12.07 11.50
C PHE A 727 -39.78 -10.72 12.16
N ALA A 728 -40.03 -9.69 11.35
CA ALA A 728 -40.40 -8.35 11.80
C ALA A 728 -41.65 -7.87 11.06
N LEU A 729 -42.47 -7.10 11.78
CA LEU A 729 -43.64 -6.45 11.20
C LEU A 729 -43.18 -5.36 10.24
N SER A 730 -43.94 -5.16 9.16
CA SER A 730 -43.85 -3.96 8.34
C SER A 730 -45.09 -3.09 8.56
N ALA A 731 -45.09 -1.89 7.95
CA ALA A 731 -46.27 -1.01 7.94
C ALA A 731 -47.51 -1.68 7.29
N CYS A 732 -47.30 -2.73 6.49
CA CYS A 732 -48.34 -3.53 5.86
C CYS A 732 -48.46 -4.87 6.60
N ASN A 733 -49.38 -4.91 7.56
CA ASN A 733 -49.72 -6.08 8.36
C ASN A 733 -51.21 -6.05 8.77
N ASP A 734 -51.86 -7.21 8.80
CA ASP A 734 -53.14 -7.37 9.51
C ASP A 734 -52.89 -7.43 11.02
N PRO A 735 -53.40 -6.46 11.82
CA PRO A 735 -53.21 -6.44 13.27
C PRO A 735 -53.80 -7.67 13.99
N ASN A 736 -54.71 -8.41 13.36
CA ASN A 736 -55.29 -9.63 13.91
C ASN A 736 -54.52 -10.91 13.59
N SER A 737 -53.44 -10.83 12.81
CA SER A 737 -52.70 -12.02 12.32
C SER A 737 -52.35 -13.00 13.44
N VAL A 738 -51.79 -12.51 14.54
CA VAL A 738 -51.41 -13.33 15.71
C VAL A 738 -52.63 -14.02 16.32
N ARG A 739 -53.72 -13.30 16.57
CA ARG A 739 -54.93 -13.85 17.17
C ARG A 739 -55.56 -14.94 16.29
N ILE A 740 -55.64 -14.71 14.98
CA ILE A 740 -56.20 -15.65 14.01
C ILE A 740 -55.38 -16.95 14.00
N VAL A 741 -54.06 -16.83 13.94
CA VAL A 741 -53.14 -17.98 13.94
C VAL A 741 -53.18 -18.71 15.28
N GLN A 742 -53.25 -17.98 16.41
CA GLN A 742 -53.41 -18.56 17.74
C GLN A 742 -54.66 -19.44 17.83
N GLN A 743 -55.82 -18.93 17.37
CA GLN A 743 -57.07 -19.68 17.34
C GLN A 743 -56.99 -20.93 16.46
N ALA A 744 -56.25 -20.86 15.36
CA ALA A 744 -56.08 -21.99 14.46
C ALA A 744 -55.16 -23.09 15.02
N CYS A 745 -54.09 -22.71 15.76
CA CYS A 745 -52.94 -23.58 15.97
C CYS A 745 -52.62 -23.95 17.42
N LEU A 746 -52.94 -23.10 18.41
CA LEU A 746 -52.54 -23.36 19.81
C LEU A 746 -53.10 -24.70 20.33
N GLY A 747 -52.25 -25.44 21.03
CA GLY A 747 -52.58 -26.74 21.65
C GLY A 747 -52.66 -27.92 20.69
N LYS A 748 -52.53 -27.71 19.37
CA LYS A 748 -52.59 -28.77 18.36
C LYS A 748 -51.20 -29.29 18.00
N THR A 749 -51.12 -30.52 17.50
CA THR A 749 -49.89 -31.09 16.94
C THR A 749 -49.54 -30.51 15.56
N GLY A 750 -50.52 -29.89 14.89
CA GLY A 750 -50.37 -29.15 13.65
C GLY A 750 -51.65 -28.41 13.27
N CYS A 751 -51.56 -27.50 12.31
CA CYS A 751 -52.67 -26.69 11.83
C CYS A 751 -52.45 -26.25 10.37
N SER A 752 -53.54 -25.87 9.70
CA SER A 752 -53.51 -25.32 8.34
C SER A 752 -54.23 -23.97 8.32
N ILE A 753 -53.64 -22.97 7.68
CA ILE A 753 -54.16 -21.59 7.61
C ILE A 753 -54.14 -21.14 6.16
N SER A 754 -55.27 -20.66 5.64
CA SER A 754 -55.32 -20.08 4.29
C SER A 754 -54.82 -18.64 4.30
N ALA A 755 -53.78 -18.34 3.53
CA ALA A 755 -53.16 -17.03 3.41
C ALA A 755 -53.94 -16.13 2.44
N SER A 756 -55.21 -15.85 2.72
CA SER A 756 -56.11 -15.13 1.81
C SER A 756 -56.81 -13.95 2.49
N ASN A 757 -57.34 -13.05 1.66
CA ASN A 757 -58.17 -11.91 2.11
C ASN A 757 -59.54 -12.35 2.66
N SER A 758 -59.88 -13.65 2.60
CA SER A 758 -61.07 -14.20 3.25
C SER A 758 -60.82 -14.58 4.71
N VAL A 759 -59.55 -14.69 5.12
CA VAL A 759 -59.12 -15.01 6.48
C VAL A 759 -58.53 -13.78 7.17
N PHE A 760 -57.76 -12.98 6.44
CA PHE A 760 -57.04 -11.81 6.94
C PHE A 760 -57.51 -10.52 6.27
N VAL A 761 -57.37 -9.39 6.95
CA VAL A 761 -57.72 -8.07 6.42
C VAL A 761 -56.60 -7.53 5.53
N ASN A 762 -56.94 -7.08 4.33
CA ASN A 762 -55.98 -6.44 3.44
C ASN A 762 -55.82 -4.95 3.77
N ASN A 763 -54.70 -4.61 4.40
CA ASN A 763 -54.32 -3.22 4.71
C ASN A 763 -53.30 -2.64 3.71
N CYS A 764 -53.01 -3.33 2.60
CA CYS A 764 -51.84 -3.09 1.77
C CYS A 764 -52.21 -2.67 0.34
N ARG A 765 -51.69 -1.53 -0.13
CA ARG A 765 -51.95 -1.03 -1.50
C ARG A 765 -50.93 -1.62 -2.49
N ARG A 766 -51.42 -2.42 -3.46
CA ARG A 766 -50.67 -2.92 -4.64
C ARG A 766 -49.39 -3.74 -4.33
N SER A 767 -49.33 -4.40 -3.18
CA SER A 767 -48.20 -5.28 -2.82
C SER A 767 -48.62 -6.75 -2.87
N GLN A 768 -47.70 -7.63 -3.31
CA GLN A 768 -47.88 -9.07 -3.20
C GLN A 768 -47.74 -9.48 -1.73
N MET A 769 -48.82 -10.00 -1.14
CA MET A 769 -48.86 -10.35 0.28
C MET A 769 -48.48 -11.81 0.52
N TYR A 770 -48.07 -12.10 1.74
CA TYR A 770 -47.87 -13.46 2.24
C TYR A 770 -48.17 -13.51 3.73
N LEU A 771 -48.51 -14.70 4.20
CA LEU A 771 -48.59 -15.03 5.61
C LEU A 771 -47.21 -15.48 6.07
N ALA A 772 -46.64 -14.84 7.08
CA ALA A 772 -45.47 -15.34 7.81
C ALA A 772 -45.89 -15.72 9.23
N VAL A 773 -45.49 -16.91 9.70
CA VAL A 773 -45.78 -17.39 11.06
C VAL A 773 -44.54 -18.00 11.69
N GLN A 774 -44.37 -17.77 12.99
CA GLN A 774 -43.44 -18.46 13.87
C GLN A 774 -44.17 -18.90 15.13
N ALA A 775 -43.93 -20.15 15.54
CA ALA A 775 -44.55 -20.75 16.70
C ALA A 775 -43.56 -21.66 17.42
N THR A 776 -43.69 -21.77 18.74
CA THR A 776 -42.89 -22.68 19.56
C THR A 776 -43.75 -23.85 20.03
N CYS A 777 -43.24 -25.06 19.82
CA CYS A 777 -43.81 -26.31 20.26
C CYS A 777 -43.26 -26.72 21.62
N ALA A 778 -44.03 -27.49 22.39
CA ALA A 778 -43.55 -28.13 23.61
C ALA A 778 -44.18 -29.51 23.79
N THR A 779 -43.46 -30.42 24.44
CA THR A 779 -44.05 -31.67 24.93
C THR A 779 -44.94 -31.36 26.13
N PRO A 780 -46.18 -31.89 26.19
CA PRO A 780 -47.01 -31.75 27.37
C PRO A 780 -46.33 -32.40 28.58
N THR A 781 -46.23 -31.68 29.70
CA THR A 781 -45.74 -32.24 30.97
C THR A 781 -46.69 -33.35 31.41
N PRO A 782 -46.21 -34.56 31.77
CA PRO A 782 -47.09 -35.58 32.32
C PRO A 782 -47.74 -35.04 33.60
N ALA A 783 -49.07 -35.21 33.71
CA ALA A 783 -49.81 -34.80 34.88
C ALA A 783 -49.21 -35.45 36.15
N PRO A 784 -49.10 -34.71 37.28
CA PRO A 784 -48.57 -35.28 38.51
C PRO A 784 -49.46 -36.46 38.91
N THR A 785 -48.85 -37.63 39.01
CA THR A 785 -49.52 -38.84 39.50
C THR A 785 -49.94 -38.57 40.95
N ALA A 786 -51.24 -38.53 41.20
CA ALA A 786 -51.77 -38.31 42.54
C ALA A 786 -51.23 -39.41 43.48
N LEU A 787 -50.41 -39.00 44.46
CA LEU A 787 -49.98 -39.85 45.56
C LEU A 787 -51.23 -40.29 46.34
N ARG A 788 -51.53 -41.59 46.23
CA ARG A 788 -52.57 -42.26 47.00
C ARG A 788 -52.17 -42.22 48.47
N THR A 789 -52.92 -41.46 49.27
CA THR A 789 -52.75 -41.37 50.73
C THR A 789 -52.95 -42.74 51.39
N PRO A 790 -52.10 -43.15 52.35
CA PRO A 790 -52.34 -44.34 53.14
C PRO A 790 -53.51 -44.11 54.11
N THR A 791 -54.40 -45.10 54.21
CA THR A 791 -55.49 -45.17 55.19
C THR A 791 -54.94 -45.18 56.62
N PRO A 792 -55.52 -44.44 57.57
CA PRO A 792 -55.05 -44.44 58.96
C PRO A 792 -55.44 -45.74 59.66
N SER A 793 -54.50 -46.31 60.43
CA SER A 793 -54.71 -47.38 61.42
C SER A 793 -54.36 -46.85 62.80
#